data_AF-A0A229NZW5-F1
#
_entry.id   AF-A0A229NZW5-F1
#
_cell.length_a   1.000
_cell.length_b   1.000
_cell.length_c   1.000
_cell.angle_alpha   90.00
_cell.angle_beta   90.00
_cell.angle_gamma   90.00
#
_symmetry.space_group_name_H-M   'P 1'
#
loop_
_entity.id
_entity.type
_entity.pdbx_description
1 polymer ?
#
loop_
_entity_poly.entity_id
_entity_poly.type
_entity_poly.pdbx_seq_one_letter_code
_entity_poly.pdbx_strand_id
1 'polypeptide(L)'
;MRFNIFHNLKELCIAFLIVCLITNTLFPFLHTSEIHAAAEENIPKSMKNPTPIEVTSDKRTANPGVYWYQLDNGDFRAEFSGRFVDSESTGGICANQFPKLKEVRDQVDFSKWPALEWTHNGNDVYEVEDPKIKEVKYIRNANSYVPGESVEPDIPEQGYIVSIVTLTGYPKTPTYGGDWDPDKRCKKSNVRYDTPMDVYWKGKIYEEKEIDVTPDSILSVGENEQMSAMVFTKDYGMKEWNKKGGIDVAGRVGETKWTSADQTVVTITSAGVVTAIKPGKTFVRAIWKKGAYLITDTAEITVSGEPGLTVKGYKFCLDQSRNPVQLKAYLTKEDGKTHELTAHPKLTWTSSNPSIIRVDNSGKITPVGTPGSATITARFKDASQQLDESGTSTVTAENCGPSPGIGECKAVIDPPSPGSQMVSSSLSPDASGMLRSDVRGAETFRVEDGIPSSESLFANVFGLSYLYAHEWVQMTGEVTYTVPVKKTFMVKPPPPPPPPEGEEGGETEPPPLPQPNPITILVEVKRSYSYWQIDQLEAYGLEDAQVQNYALSGYGGTVTLQPQGYYPPELTVDHSTEVESHVKPQPCEAVDLGEEEVDKMPSQGEMEAEFKPEAEKATKPPLVNNDQVVWNGQTVMDNSEQEETSPTPGLIPSPSMMGQDVLYQSGLIIEPTLANSFREPSSGTIRYRMVPGSLDGQSEMSFPIAGLNDITVHTPVVNDSAVPDDNRPFDQRMVPDWSRPVIILDRPFTLNFDETAQHRPIQGYGYRDYAAYTKEKRVRFPFGVFQNEVYYPADTWIQIPVGTPSIEFKMPTWVDEGDYVIRTESWAINSSGIESCEPNQNANLANYCASQEIPVGVVGRLFQFRVWDIGDFRYEKVFRTAAGSTEHTDWMYYAGGRDENGQPTALEGKPQQLLPIRPGSVPGEAATVPHSGYAFLFDFRTIGNVWDKGEGIRIEPTFWFVPRTGGEPRQVDLYYDASGNGSKMIGVGSARDKMTYTRTYQLADPMRNIPDDELKSTANYEYNFIWDGSQRQEKPWPKFYTEYVKRKTKIGYGYGSEILGYKGRTLIGPTQIPQRVNPTEALRSVQHWYGEYHIPSAPYILPKGTGIERLAARYGGILDGDETEFLKGGYILVNFGLYTLRNSDVETKVLGYKAPIANMWSIEGQLTSASDLWSNSFSFRSGDVIFYESDFSVRNDYEGRGRKE
;
A
#
# COMPACT_ATOMS: atom_id res chain seq x y z
N MET A 1 10.79 65.03 -12.08
CA MET A 1 12.06 64.47 -12.60
C MET A 1 11.72 63.07 -13.11
N ARG A 2 11.93 62.62 -14.37
CA ARG A 2 13.02 62.81 -15.36
C ARG A 2 14.38 62.36 -14.78
N PHE A 3 15.10 61.33 -15.25
CA PHE A 3 14.98 60.48 -16.47
C PHE A 3 15.34 59.00 -16.20
N ASN A 4 15.08 58.20 -17.24
CA ASN A 4 15.49 56.83 -17.61
C ASN A 4 17.05 56.63 -17.56
N ILE A 5 17.70 55.48 -17.84
CA ILE A 5 17.31 54.24 -18.57
C ILE A 5 18.16 52.99 -18.20
N PHE A 6 17.88 51.84 -18.85
CA PHE A 6 18.54 50.51 -18.78
C PHE A 6 20.09 50.45 -18.93
N HIS A 7 20.74 49.50 -18.22
CA HIS A 7 21.62 48.49 -18.85
C HIS A 7 21.97 47.26 -17.97
N ASN A 8 22.43 46.18 -18.63
CA ASN A 8 23.18 45.00 -18.15
C ASN A 8 22.56 44.00 -17.13
N LEU A 9 22.00 42.91 -17.67
CA LEU A 9 22.23 41.56 -17.12
C LEU A 9 23.58 41.04 -17.65
N LYS A 10 24.66 41.12 -16.86
CA LYS A 10 25.93 40.39 -17.07
C LYS A 10 26.93 40.63 -15.92
N GLU A 11 26.72 40.01 -14.76
CA GLU A 11 27.75 39.74 -13.73
C GLU A 11 27.14 39.06 -12.48
N LEU A 12 26.92 37.73 -12.54
CA LEU A 12 26.60 36.93 -11.33
C LEU A 12 27.06 35.46 -11.39
N CYS A 13 28.07 35.15 -12.22
CA CYS A 13 28.62 33.79 -12.36
C CYS A 13 30.12 33.69 -11.98
N ILE A 14 30.70 34.74 -11.37
CA ILE A 14 32.13 34.80 -11.01
C ILE A 14 32.27 35.23 -9.55
N ALA A 15 31.81 34.38 -8.63
CA ALA A 15 31.82 34.66 -7.18
C ALA A 15 32.01 33.42 -6.28
N PHE A 16 32.35 32.25 -6.84
CA PHE A 16 32.51 31.00 -6.07
C PHE A 16 33.73 30.12 -6.43
N LEU A 17 34.58 30.58 -7.35
CA LEU A 17 35.98 30.16 -7.38
C LEU A 17 36.83 31.22 -6.67
N ILE A 18 38.01 30.82 -6.18
CA ILE A 18 38.97 31.65 -5.42
C ILE A 18 38.57 31.88 -3.95
N VAL A 19 38.51 30.79 -3.16
CA VAL A 19 38.52 30.84 -1.67
C VAL A 19 39.50 29.83 -1.04
N CYS A 20 39.74 28.67 -1.67
CA CYS A 20 40.57 27.59 -1.10
C CYS A 20 41.91 27.39 -1.82
N LEU A 21 42.81 28.38 -1.76
CA LEU A 21 44.20 28.26 -2.20
C LEU A 21 45.13 29.07 -1.27
N ILE A 22 46.32 28.54 -1.01
CA ILE A 22 47.38 29.08 -0.12
C ILE A 22 47.10 28.92 1.39
N THR A 23 47.50 27.77 1.95
CA THR A 23 48.23 27.71 3.24
C THR A 23 49.23 26.56 3.25
N ASN A 24 50.46 26.87 3.69
CA ASN A 24 51.52 25.98 4.22
C ASN A 24 52.00 24.74 3.43
N THR A 25 53.22 24.86 2.90
CA THR A 25 54.14 23.75 2.59
C THR A 25 55.26 23.68 3.64
N LEU A 26 55.63 22.50 4.16
CA LEU A 26 57.00 22.04 4.53
C LEU A 26 57.04 20.90 5.60
N PHE A 27 56.97 19.63 5.18
CA PHE A 27 58.08 18.64 5.21
C PHE A 27 57.56 17.24 4.78
N PRO A 28 58.38 16.39 4.13
CA PRO A 28 57.94 15.07 3.66
C PRO A 28 58.35 13.93 4.61
N PHE A 29 57.69 12.77 4.53
CA PHE A 29 58.33 11.45 4.51
C PHE A 29 57.35 10.33 4.09
N LEU A 30 57.81 9.44 3.20
CA LEU A 30 57.30 8.08 2.91
C LEU A 30 55.77 7.84 2.90
N HIS A 31 55.18 7.84 1.71
CA HIS A 31 54.19 6.82 1.33
C HIS A 31 54.63 6.12 0.04
N THR A 32 54.28 4.85 -0.08
CA THR A 32 54.67 3.96 -1.17
C THR A 32 53.89 4.25 -2.46
N SER A 33 54.47 3.84 -3.58
CA SER A 33 53.92 4.10 -4.92
C SER A 33 52.70 3.22 -5.22
N GLU A 34 51.50 3.74 -4.96
CA GLU A 34 50.30 3.26 -5.64
C GLU A 34 50.21 3.90 -7.04
N ILE A 35 50.20 3.06 -8.07
CA ILE A 35 50.06 3.50 -9.46
C ILE A 35 48.57 3.72 -9.74
N HIS A 36 48.26 4.81 -10.46
CA HIS A 36 46.87 5.25 -10.67
C HIS A 36 46.01 4.23 -11.43
N ALA A 37 44.77 4.05 -10.94
CA ALA A 37 43.60 3.76 -11.76
C ALA A 37 42.61 4.92 -11.58
N ALA A 38 42.79 6.00 -12.36
CA ALA A 38 41.95 7.18 -12.29
C ALA A 38 40.78 7.07 -13.28
N ALA A 39 39.54 7.24 -12.76
CA ALA A 39 38.32 7.61 -13.47
C ALA A 39 38.07 7.01 -14.88
N GLU A 40 37.34 5.90 -14.94
CA GLU A 40 36.42 5.61 -16.07
C GLU A 40 34.97 5.77 -15.59
N GLU A 41 34.10 6.22 -16.50
CA GLU A 41 32.86 6.94 -16.23
C GLU A 41 31.74 6.15 -15.50
N ASN A 42 30.74 6.90 -14.99
CA ASN A 42 29.44 6.41 -14.53
C ASN A 42 28.59 5.87 -15.71
N ILE A 43 29.09 4.80 -16.34
CA ILE A 43 28.38 4.04 -17.36
C ILE A 43 27.27 3.23 -16.66
N PRO A 44 26.00 3.29 -17.11
CA PRO A 44 24.88 2.59 -16.46
C PRO A 44 24.79 1.12 -16.89
N LYS A 45 24.02 0.31 -16.14
CA LYS A 45 23.68 -1.07 -16.51
C LYS A 45 22.66 -1.15 -17.66
N SER A 46 21.76 -0.18 -17.74
CA SER A 46 20.78 -0.06 -18.83
C SER A 46 20.75 1.34 -19.44
N MET A 47 20.36 1.44 -20.71
CA MET A 47 20.35 2.71 -21.46
C MET A 47 19.25 2.75 -22.53
N LYS A 48 18.45 3.82 -22.52
CA LYS A 48 17.53 4.21 -23.60
C LYS A 48 18.30 4.73 -24.82
N ASN A 49 17.84 4.41 -26.02
CA ASN A 49 18.34 5.01 -27.26
C ASN A 49 18.15 6.55 -27.22
N PRO A 50 19.19 7.38 -27.38
CA PRO A 50 19.03 8.84 -27.39
C PRO A 50 18.22 9.37 -28.60
N THR A 51 17.97 8.53 -29.61
CA THR A 51 17.12 8.84 -30.76
C THR A 51 15.80 8.07 -30.68
N PRO A 52 14.70 8.67 -30.18
CA PRO A 52 13.38 8.03 -30.18
C PRO A 52 12.77 7.93 -31.58
N ILE A 53 11.82 7.01 -31.74
CA ILE A 53 10.93 6.94 -32.90
C ILE A 53 9.62 7.65 -32.56
N GLU A 54 9.13 8.53 -33.46
CA GLU A 54 7.76 9.05 -33.35
C GLU A 54 6.78 8.03 -33.96
N VAL A 55 5.84 7.56 -33.13
CA VAL A 55 4.74 6.68 -33.52
C VAL A 55 3.40 7.40 -33.49
N THR A 56 2.39 6.77 -34.08
CA THR A 56 1.01 7.23 -34.13
C THR A 56 0.12 6.17 -33.48
N SER A 57 -0.90 6.57 -32.72
CA SER A 57 -1.86 5.62 -32.16
C SER A 57 -2.77 5.06 -33.24
N ASP A 58 -3.41 3.95 -32.90
CA ASP A 58 -4.59 3.52 -33.62
C ASP A 58 -5.78 4.48 -33.35
N LYS A 59 -6.81 4.33 -34.19
CA LYS A 59 -7.90 5.30 -34.36
C LYS A 59 -8.85 5.30 -33.16
N ARG A 60 -8.72 6.28 -32.24
CA ARG A 60 -9.67 6.45 -31.14
C ARG A 60 -10.86 7.28 -31.57
N THR A 61 -12.04 6.68 -31.71
CA THR A 61 -13.27 7.47 -31.85
C THR A 61 -13.62 8.12 -30.50
N ALA A 62 -13.64 9.45 -30.49
CA ALA A 62 -14.05 10.30 -29.39
C ALA A 62 -15.47 10.82 -29.62
N ASN A 63 -16.26 10.96 -28.55
CA ASN A 63 -17.64 11.42 -28.59
C ASN A 63 -17.85 12.67 -27.71
N PRO A 64 -17.24 13.83 -28.05
CA PRO A 64 -17.73 15.11 -27.56
C PRO A 64 -19.20 15.30 -27.98
N GLY A 65 -19.94 16.15 -27.28
CA GLY A 65 -21.36 16.33 -27.55
C GLY A 65 -21.86 17.71 -27.19
N VAL A 66 -22.62 18.30 -28.12
CA VAL A 66 -23.30 19.58 -27.91
C VAL A 66 -24.59 19.33 -27.14
N TYR A 67 -24.69 19.92 -25.96
CA TYR A 67 -25.91 19.91 -25.15
C TYR A 67 -26.78 21.13 -25.50
N TRP A 68 -28.06 20.87 -25.79
CA TRP A 68 -29.09 21.88 -25.92
C TRP A 68 -30.15 21.69 -24.84
N TYR A 69 -30.57 22.77 -24.19
CA TYR A 69 -31.66 22.76 -23.22
C TYR A 69 -32.73 23.79 -23.60
N GLN A 70 -33.99 23.46 -23.29
CA GLN A 70 -35.13 24.27 -23.70
C GLN A 70 -35.44 25.42 -22.73
N LEU A 71 -35.51 26.63 -23.29
CA LEU A 71 -35.86 27.89 -22.62
C LEU A 71 -37.38 28.02 -22.42
N ASP A 72 -37.83 28.91 -21.54
CA ASP A 72 -39.26 29.11 -21.25
C ASP A 72 -40.06 29.74 -22.40
N ASN A 73 -39.40 30.30 -23.42
CA ASN A 73 -40.05 30.73 -24.65
C ASN A 73 -40.27 29.57 -25.66
N GLY A 74 -39.72 28.39 -25.39
CA GLY A 74 -39.78 27.19 -26.24
C GLY A 74 -38.53 26.96 -27.10
N ASP A 75 -37.66 27.96 -27.27
CA ASP A 75 -36.41 27.82 -28.03
C ASP A 75 -35.35 27.04 -27.24
N PHE A 76 -34.21 26.73 -27.88
CA PHE A 76 -33.13 25.96 -27.28
C PHE A 76 -31.84 26.77 -27.23
N ARG A 77 -31.10 26.62 -26.12
CA ARG A 77 -29.75 27.17 -25.94
C ARG A 77 -28.71 26.05 -25.83
N ALA A 78 -27.57 26.23 -26.48
CA ALA A 78 -26.35 25.46 -26.23
C ALA A 78 -25.26 26.38 -25.66
N GLU A 79 -24.56 25.92 -24.62
CA GLU A 79 -23.45 26.63 -23.99
C GLU A 79 -22.13 25.89 -24.23
N PHE A 80 -21.06 26.64 -24.49
CA PHE A 80 -19.76 26.13 -24.92
C PHE A 80 -18.68 27.19 -24.68
N SER A 81 -17.52 26.82 -24.13
CA SER A 81 -16.35 27.71 -23.96
C SER A 81 -16.66 29.12 -23.41
N GLY A 82 -17.55 29.22 -22.40
CA GLY A 82 -17.96 30.51 -21.78
C GLY A 82 -18.87 31.38 -22.67
N ARG A 83 -19.49 30.81 -23.70
CA ARG A 83 -20.40 31.45 -24.65
C ARG A 83 -21.66 30.61 -24.82
N PHE A 84 -22.67 31.17 -25.47
CA PHE A 84 -23.89 30.45 -25.84
C PHE A 84 -24.31 30.72 -27.28
N VAL A 85 -25.16 29.86 -27.82
CA VAL A 85 -25.89 30.09 -29.06
C VAL A 85 -27.33 29.61 -28.92
N ASP A 86 -28.27 30.42 -29.41
CA ASP A 86 -29.70 30.12 -29.39
C ASP A 86 -30.17 29.61 -30.77
N SER A 87 -31.08 28.63 -30.75
CA SER A 87 -31.74 28.08 -31.93
C SER A 87 -33.25 27.94 -31.71
N GLU A 88 -34.01 28.35 -32.70
CA GLU A 88 -35.47 28.28 -32.69
C GLU A 88 -35.96 26.83 -32.58
N SER A 89 -37.09 26.62 -31.89
CA SER A 89 -37.75 25.29 -31.85
C SER A 89 -38.27 24.84 -33.23
N THR A 90 -38.25 23.54 -33.48
CA THR A 90 -38.91 22.92 -34.64
C THR A 90 -40.42 22.78 -34.51
N GLY A 91 -40.98 22.95 -33.31
CA GLY A 91 -42.39 22.77 -33.01
C GLY A 91 -42.91 23.80 -32.02
N GLY A 92 -44.20 23.71 -31.69
CA GLY A 92 -44.82 24.55 -30.66
C GLY A 92 -44.70 23.92 -29.27
N ILE A 93 -44.26 24.73 -28.30
CA ILE A 93 -44.17 24.64 -26.82
C ILE A 93 -44.26 23.26 -26.10
N CYS A 94 -45.10 22.31 -26.52
CA CYS A 94 -45.56 21.19 -25.67
C CYS A 94 -45.38 19.75 -26.23
N ALA A 95 -44.75 19.50 -27.38
CA ALA A 95 -44.53 18.11 -27.86
C ALA A 95 -43.32 17.93 -28.81
N ASN A 96 -42.45 16.95 -28.53
CA ASN A 96 -41.37 16.43 -29.39
C ASN A 96 -40.57 17.50 -30.18
N GLN A 97 -40.06 18.49 -29.45
CA GLN A 97 -39.33 19.63 -30.00
C GLN A 97 -37.83 19.39 -30.03
N PHE A 98 -37.17 19.97 -31.02
CA PHE A 98 -35.70 19.98 -31.15
C PHE A 98 -35.24 21.39 -31.54
N PRO A 99 -33.99 21.79 -31.26
CA PRO A 99 -33.39 22.94 -31.91
C PRO A 99 -33.40 22.74 -33.43
N LYS A 100 -33.64 23.81 -34.21
CA LYS A 100 -33.27 23.82 -35.64
C LYS A 100 -31.75 23.72 -35.79
N LEU A 101 -31.28 23.15 -36.90
CA LEU A 101 -29.85 23.00 -37.19
C LEU A 101 -29.09 24.34 -37.04
N LYS A 102 -28.10 24.39 -36.14
CA LYS A 102 -27.35 25.59 -35.79
C LYS A 102 -25.87 25.28 -35.58
N GLU A 103 -25.00 26.20 -36.01
CA GLU A 103 -23.54 26.10 -35.85
C GLU A 103 -23.11 26.41 -34.40
N VAL A 104 -22.21 25.58 -33.88
CA VAL A 104 -21.58 25.66 -32.56
C VAL A 104 -20.05 25.57 -32.73
N ARG A 105 -19.30 26.41 -32.01
CA ARG A 105 -17.83 26.58 -32.17
C ARG A 105 -17.11 26.41 -30.82
N ASP A 106 -16.74 25.19 -30.49
CA ASP A 106 -16.25 24.83 -29.15
C ASP A 106 -14.75 24.46 -29.13
N GLN A 107 -14.14 24.53 -27.95
CA GLN A 107 -12.76 24.13 -27.70
C GLN A 107 -12.76 22.86 -26.84
N VAL A 108 -12.70 21.72 -27.50
CA VAL A 108 -12.83 20.41 -26.84
C VAL A 108 -11.47 19.92 -26.38
N ASP A 109 -11.35 19.67 -25.07
CA ASP A 109 -10.25 18.89 -24.51
C ASP A 109 -10.44 17.40 -24.84
N PHE A 110 -9.60 16.90 -25.75
CA PHE A 110 -9.60 15.50 -26.19
C PHE A 110 -8.75 14.58 -25.30
N SER A 111 -8.08 15.07 -24.25
CA SER A 111 -7.37 14.21 -23.27
C SER A 111 -8.29 13.17 -22.61
N LYS A 112 -9.60 13.45 -22.59
CA LYS A 112 -10.68 12.57 -22.14
C LYS A 112 -10.90 11.33 -23.02
N TRP A 113 -10.30 11.29 -24.21
CA TRP A 113 -10.29 10.12 -25.11
C TRP A 113 -8.83 9.77 -25.52
N PRO A 114 -8.01 9.29 -24.57
CA PRO A 114 -6.64 8.90 -24.87
C PRO A 114 -6.61 7.72 -25.85
N ALA A 115 -5.49 7.56 -26.54
CA ALA A 115 -5.19 6.35 -27.29
C ALA A 115 -5.28 5.12 -26.36
N LEU A 116 -5.91 4.04 -26.86
CA LEU A 116 -5.93 2.74 -26.20
C LEU A 116 -4.80 1.85 -26.72
N GLU A 117 -4.64 1.85 -28.03
CA GLU A 117 -3.73 1.00 -28.78
C GLU A 117 -2.77 1.87 -29.59
N TRP A 118 -1.51 1.45 -29.61
CA TRP A 118 -0.43 2.04 -30.38
C TRP A 118 0.30 0.89 -31.07
N THR A 119 0.69 1.07 -32.33
CA THR A 119 1.36 0.01 -33.09
C THR A 119 2.66 0.50 -33.73
N HIS A 120 3.69 -0.34 -33.69
CA HIS A 120 4.96 -0.11 -34.38
C HIS A 120 5.37 -1.36 -35.16
N ASN A 121 5.55 -1.21 -36.48
CA ASN A 121 5.89 -2.30 -37.42
C ASN A 121 4.97 -3.54 -37.35
N GLY A 122 3.72 -3.37 -36.88
CA GLY A 122 2.74 -4.45 -36.74
C GLY A 122 2.71 -5.12 -35.35
N ASN A 123 3.50 -4.64 -34.40
CA ASN A 123 3.44 -5.07 -32.99
C ASN A 123 2.78 -4.00 -32.12
N ASP A 124 2.11 -4.42 -31.05
CA ASP A 124 1.52 -3.52 -30.04
C ASP A 124 2.60 -2.81 -29.21
N VAL A 125 2.30 -1.57 -28.80
CA VAL A 125 3.18 -0.68 -28.05
C VAL A 125 2.50 -0.24 -26.75
N TYR A 126 3.23 -0.35 -25.65
CA TYR A 126 2.70 -0.29 -24.28
C TYR A 126 3.27 0.85 -23.43
N GLU A 127 4.41 1.42 -23.81
CA GLU A 127 5.08 2.56 -23.19
C GLU A 127 5.32 3.64 -24.25
N VAL A 128 4.68 4.81 -24.10
CA VAL A 128 4.79 5.94 -25.04
C VAL A 128 4.98 7.23 -24.26
N GLU A 129 6.05 7.96 -24.55
CA GLU A 129 6.37 9.25 -23.95
C GLU A 129 5.92 10.42 -24.83
N ASP A 130 5.75 11.61 -24.24
CA ASP A 130 5.31 12.84 -24.92
C ASP A 130 4.04 12.67 -25.81
N PRO A 131 2.98 11.96 -25.37
CA PRO A 131 1.79 11.73 -26.18
C PRO A 131 1.05 13.05 -26.43
N LYS A 132 0.75 13.35 -27.69
CA LYS A 132 0.10 14.57 -28.17
C LYS A 132 -0.92 14.24 -29.25
N ILE A 133 -1.86 15.14 -29.52
CA ILE A 133 -2.78 14.98 -30.65
C ILE A 133 -1.98 15.18 -31.95
N LYS A 134 -2.12 14.23 -32.86
CA LYS A 134 -1.57 14.30 -34.23
C LYS A 134 -2.59 14.90 -35.18
N GLU A 135 -3.82 14.43 -35.09
CA GLU A 135 -4.88 14.70 -36.06
C GLU A 135 -6.24 14.39 -35.43
N VAL A 136 -7.26 15.20 -35.73
CA VAL A 136 -8.66 14.88 -35.39
C VAL A 136 -9.49 15.03 -36.65
N LYS A 137 -10.35 14.05 -36.93
CA LYS A 137 -11.20 14.00 -38.13
C LYS A 137 -12.67 13.90 -37.77
N TYR A 138 -13.51 14.68 -38.43
CA TYR A 138 -14.96 14.50 -38.36
C TYR A 138 -15.40 13.18 -39.01
N ILE A 139 -16.19 12.36 -38.30
CA ILE A 139 -16.85 11.20 -38.92
C ILE A 139 -18.02 11.71 -39.78
N ARG A 140 -17.74 11.88 -41.07
CA ARG A 140 -18.72 12.39 -42.04
C ARG A 140 -19.91 11.41 -42.15
N ASN A 141 -21.10 11.95 -42.42
CA ASN A 141 -22.39 11.26 -42.47
C ASN A 141 -22.97 10.77 -41.11
N ALA A 142 -22.47 11.24 -39.97
CA ALA A 142 -23.11 10.98 -38.67
C ALA A 142 -24.57 11.48 -38.61
N ASN A 143 -25.45 10.74 -37.91
CA ASN A 143 -26.87 11.07 -37.77
C ASN A 143 -27.15 12.28 -36.87
N SER A 144 -26.19 12.66 -36.04
CA SER A 144 -26.33 13.65 -34.95
C SER A 144 -25.79 15.04 -35.27
N TYR A 145 -24.89 15.20 -36.24
CA TYR A 145 -24.34 16.51 -36.60
C TYR A 145 -23.99 16.63 -38.10
N VAL A 146 -23.73 17.86 -38.56
CA VAL A 146 -22.99 18.14 -39.80
C VAL A 146 -21.66 18.81 -39.41
N PRO A 147 -20.51 18.40 -39.97
CA PRO A 147 -19.27 19.16 -39.82
C PRO A 147 -19.38 20.57 -40.39
N GLY A 148 -18.72 21.56 -39.78
CA GLY A 148 -18.62 22.90 -40.37
C GLY A 148 -17.82 22.89 -41.67
N GLU A 149 -18.46 23.16 -42.82
CA GLU A 149 -17.91 22.98 -44.17
C GLU A 149 -16.70 23.87 -44.52
N SER A 150 -16.17 24.66 -43.59
CA SER A 150 -15.04 25.57 -43.80
C SER A 150 -14.07 25.64 -42.62
N VAL A 151 -14.16 24.74 -41.64
CA VAL A 151 -13.24 24.67 -40.49
C VAL A 151 -12.95 23.21 -40.14
N GLU A 152 -11.85 22.67 -40.67
CA GLU A 152 -11.24 21.44 -40.14
C GLU A 152 -10.71 21.70 -38.72
N PRO A 153 -10.58 20.67 -37.86
CA PRO A 153 -10.23 20.86 -36.44
C PRO A 153 -8.85 21.50 -36.25
N ASP A 154 -8.81 22.62 -35.53
CA ASP A 154 -7.57 23.40 -35.31
C ASP A 154 -6.83 22.90 -34.05
N ILE A 155 -5.61 22.39 -34.26
CA ILE A 155 -4.78 21.73 -33.24
C ILE A 155 -3.59 22.65 -32.93
N PRO A 156 -3.55 23.32 -31.76
CA PRO A 156 -2.42 24.16 -31.38
C PRO A 156 -1.16 23.31 -31.11
N GLU A 157 0.03 23.85 -31.41
CA GLU A 157 1.33 23.14 -31.50
C GLU A 157 1.72 22.21 -30.34
N GLN A 158 1.12 22.35 -29.15
CA GLN A 158 1.40 21.53 -27.97
C GLN A 158 0.15 21.05 -27.21
N GLY A 159 -1.05 21.20 -27.78
CA GLY A 159 -2.31 21.10 -27.03
C GLY A 159 -3.06 19.76 -27.13
N TYR A 160 -3.80 19.47 -26.05
CA TYR A 160 -4.90 18.47 -26.01
C TYR A 160 -6.27 19.07 -26.34
N ILE A 161 -6.36 20.41 -26.36
CA ILE A 161 -7.56 21.18 -26.66
C ILE A 161 -7.57 21.50 -28.15
N VAL A 162 -8.63 21.11 -28.85
CA VAL A 162 -8.79 21.29 -30.30
C VAL A 162 -10.06 22.10 -30.56
N SER A 163 -9.97 23.11 -31.43
CA SER A 163 -11.12 23.95 -31.77
C SER A 163 -11.93 23.29 -32.88
N ILE A 164 -13.23 23.04 -32.64
CA ILE A 164 -14.12 22.31 -33.56
C ILE A 164 -15.36 23.14 -33.91
N VAL A 165 -15.93 22.90 -35.10
CA VAL A 165 -17.14 23.57 -35.59
C VAL A 165 -18.14 22.53 -36.07
N THR A 166 -19.30 22.48 -35.42
CA THR A 166 -20.32 21.47 -35.67
C THR A 166 -21.71 22.09 -35.74
N LEU A 167 -22.52 21.60 -36.67
CA LEU A 167 -23.92 22.00 -36.80
C LEU A 167 -24.79 20.90 -36.20
N THR A 168 -25.54 21.22 -35.16
CA THR A 168 -26.40 20.29 -34.42
C THR A 168 -27.83 20.80 -34.35
N GLY A 169 -28.81 19.90 -34.18
CA GLY A 169 -30.23 20.21 -34.34
C GLY A 169 -30.89 19.60 -35.58
N TYR A 170 -32.22 19.61 -35.59
CA TYR A 170 -33.06 19.00 -36.63
C TYR A 170 -32.73 19.53 -38.04
N PRO A 171 -32.60 18.67 -39.06
CA PRO A 171 -33.08 17.28 -39.13
C PRO A 171 -32.12 16.21 -38.57
N LYS A 172 -31.05 16.58 -37.87
CA LYS A 172 -30.22 15.60 -37.16
C LYS A 172 -30.94 15.03 -35.95
N THR A 173 -30.64 13.77 -35.64
CA THR A 173 -31.23 13.02 -34.50
C THR A 173 -30.32 13.18 -33.29
N PRO A 174 -30.82 13.63 -32.12
CA PRO A 174 -29.98 13.69 -30.91
C PRO A 174 -29.60 12.28 -30.46
N THR A 175 -28.40 12.13 -29.92
CA THR A 175 -27.89 10.84 -29.42
C THR A 175 -28.53 10.49 -28.09
N TYR A 176 -28.79 11.50 -27.25
CA TYR A 176 -29.52 11.37 -25.99
C TYR A 176 -30.49 12.55 -25.83
N GLY A 177 -31.56 12.35 -25.08
CA GLY A 177 -32.46 13.43 -24.68
C GLY A 177 -33.56 12.94 -23.76
N GLY A 178 -34.16 13.87 -23.02
CA GLY A 178 -35.21 13.55 -22.07
C GLY A 178 -36.06 14.76 -21.69
N ASP A 179 -37.15 14.47 -20.98
CA ASP A 179 -37.93 15.47 -20.26
C ASP A 179 -37.21 15.78 -18.94
N TRP A 180 -36.66 17.00 -18.79
CA TRP A 180 -35.97 17.39 -17.55
C TRP A 180 -36.91 18.01 -16.50
N ASP A 181 -38.13 18.37 -16.91
CA ASP A 181 -39.14 19.01 -16.06
C ASP A 181 -40.44 18.17 -16.12
N PRO A 182 -40.58 17.15 -15.24
CA PRO A 182 -41.68 16.18 -15.32
C PRO A 182 -43.02 16.71 -14.77
N ASP A 183 -42.99 17.71 -13.90
CA ASP A 183 -44.16 18.19 -13.14
C ASP A 183 -44.95 19.29 -13.85
N LYS A 184 -44.50 19.76 -15.02
CA LYS A 184 -45.17 20.83 -15.78
C LYS A 184 -46.08 20.33 -16.89
N ARG A 185 -47.13 21.11 -17.13
CA ARG A 185 -48.21 20.84 -18.11
C ARG A 185 -47.72 20.77 -19.57
N CYS A 186 -46.57 21.37 -19.85
CA CYS A 186 -45.77 21.18 -21.05
C CYS A 186 -44.34 20.93 -20.58
N LYS A 187 -43.79 19.78 -20.93
CA LYS A 187 -42.47 19.35 -20.45
C LYS A 187 -41.35 20.04 -21.22
N LYS A 188 -40.28 20.43 -20.53
CA LYS A 188 -39.05 20.94 -21.16
C LYS A 188 -38.14 19.80 -21.57
N SER A 189 -37.67 19.83 -22.81
CA SER A 189 -36.68 18.87 -23.31
C SER A 189 -35.24 19.35 -23.07
N ASN A 190 -34.34 18.42 -22.77
CA ASN A 190 -32.92 18.56 -23.08
C ASN A 190 -32.51 17.51 -24.11
N VAL A 191 -31.55 17.86 -24.98
CA VAL A 191 -31.03 16.97 -26.03
C VAL A 191 -29.53 17.16 -26.21
N ARG A 192 -28.81 16.04 -26.31
CA ARG A 192 -27.36 15.98 -26.58
C ARG A 192 -27.14 15.41 -27.97
N TYR A 193 -26.44 16.15 -28.82
CA TYR A 193 -25.98 15.68 -30.11
C TYR A 193 -24.49 15.35 -30.01
N ASP A 194 -24.14 14.05 -30.02
CA ASP A 194 -22.73 13.66 -30.10
C ASP A 194 -22.16 14.05 -31.45
N THR A 195 -20.92 14.50 -31.43
CA THR A 195 -20.12 14.86 -32.60
C THR A 195 -18.97 13.85 -32.69
N PRO A 196 -19.24 12.59 -33.10
CA PRO A 196 -18.23 11.54 -33.12
C PRO A 196 -17.08 11.89 -34.07
N MET A 197 -15.86 11.87 -33.56
CA MET A 197 -14.64 12.29 -34.25
C MET A 197 -13.55 11.25 -34.05
N ASP A 198 -12.79 10.96 -35.11
CA ASP A 198 -11.66 10.06 -35.07
C ASP A 198 -10.39 10.82 -34.69
N VAL A 199 -9.84 10.49 -33.53
CA VAL A 199 -8.63 11.07 -32.94
C VAL A 199 -7.45 10.13 -33.21
N TYR A 200 -6.35 10.71 -33.68
CA TYR A 200 -5.06 10.06 -33.79
C TYR A 200 -4.07 10.79 -32.89
N TRP A 201 -3.41 10.04 -32.02
CA TRP A 201 -2.35 10.54 -31.16
C TRP A 201 -0.99 10.30 -31.82
N LYS A 202 0.04 11.05 -31.42
CA LYS A 202 1.45 10.76 -31.70
C LYS A 202 2.27 10.84 -30.43
N GLY A 203 3.37 10.10 -30.36
CA GLY A 203 4.24 10.04 -29.19
C GLY A 203 5.57 9.41 -29.53
N LYS A 204 6.48 9.37 -28.56
CA LYS A 204 7.86 8.89 -28.71
C LYS A 204 8.03 7.55 -28.02
N ILE A 205 8.73 6.64 -28.69
CA ILE A 205 9.12 5.36 -28.13
C ILE A 205 10.62 5.11 -28.25
N TYR A 206 11.12 4.38 -27.26
CA TYR A 206 12.53 4.14 -27.02
C TYR A 206 12.80 2.64 -27.01
N GLU A 207 13.86 2.22 -27.69
CA GLU A 207 14.50 0.92 -27.48
C GLU A 207 15.46 1.08 -26.30
N GLU A 208 15.51 0.07 -25.44
CA GLU A 208 16.46 0.03 -24.32
C GLU A 208 17.36 -1.19 -24.42
N LYS A 209 18.60 -1.06 -23.91
CA LYS A 209 19.52 -2.19 -23.74
C LYS A 209 20.02 -2.28 -22.31
N GLU A 210 20.07 -3.49 -21.79
CA GLU A 210 20.57 -3.89 -20.47
C GLU A 210 21.66 -4.95 -20.71
N ILE A 211 22.65 -5.02 -19.83
CA ILE A 211 23.70 -6.05 -19.86
C ILE A 211 23.74 -6.76 -18.50
N ASP A 212 23.62 -8.08 -18.49
CA ASP A 212 23.91 -8.93 -17.33
C ASP A 212 25.28 -9.61 -17.54
N VAL A 213 26.16 -9.56 -16.54
CA VAL A 213 27.45 -10.28 -16.52
C VAL A 213 27.38 -11.44 -15.52
N THR A 214 27.69 -12.64 -15.97
CA THR A 214 27.47 -13.89 -15.22
C THR A 214 28.49 -14.97 -15.61
N PRO A 215 28.74 -16.00 -14.78
CA PRO A 215 28.18 -16.24 -13.45
C PRO A 215 29.05 -15.66 -12.32
N ASP A 216 28.42 -15.25 -11.22
CA ASP A 216 29.14 -15.12 -9.94
C ASP A 216 29.71 -16.48 -9.55
N SER A 217 31.00 -16.53 -9.22
CA SER A 217 31.76 -17.79 -9.23
C SER A 217 32.67 -17.98 -8.02
N ILE A 218 32.76 -19.22 -7.54
CA ILE A 218 33.77 -19.66 -6.57
C ILE A 218 34.72 -20.61 -7.30
N LEU A 219 36.01 -20.28 -7.34
CA LEU A 219 37.04 -20.98 -8.11
C LEU A 219 38.22 -21.41 -7.23
N SER A 220 38.86 -22.51 -7.56
CA SER A 220 40.15 -22.90 -6.97
C SER A 220 41.31 -22.19 -7.66
N VAL A 221 42.43 -22.03 -6.97
CA VAL A 221 43.65 -21.42 -7.55
C VAL A 221 44.12 -22.19 -8.80
N GLY A 222 44.17 -21.51 -9.95
CA GLY A 222 44.54 -22.08 -11.24
C GLY A 222 43.36 -22.54 -12.12
N GLU A 223 42.12 -22.51 -11.62
CA GLU A 223 40.93 -22.78 -12.44
C GLU A 223 40.59 -21.60 -13.35
N ASN A 224 39.86 -21.89 -14.44
CA ASN A 224 39.41 -20.91 -15.42
C ASN A 224 37.90 -21.02 -15.60
N GLU A 225 37.23 -19.88 -15.77
CA GLU A 225 35.79 -19.79 -16.01
C GLU A 225 35.51 -18.91 -17.24
N GLN A 226 34.43 -19.18 -17.98
CA GLN A 226 34.04 -18.38 -19.13
C GLN A 226 32.90 -17.43 -18.73
N MET A 227 33.24 -16.16 -18.52
CA MET A 227 32.24 -15.13 -18.27
C MET A 227 31.37 -14.95 -19.52
N SER A 228 30.06 -14.90 -19.32
CA SER A 228 29.08 -14.46 -20.30
C SER A 228 28.73 -12.99 -20.05
N ALA A 229 28.40 -12.27 -21.13
CA ALA A 229 27.94 -10.89 -21.07
C ALA A 229 26.68 -10.79 -21.94
N MET A 230 25.51 -10.97 -21.32
CA MET A 230 24.24 -11.07 -22.01
C MET A 230 23.62 -9.70 -22.19
N VAL A 231 23.64 -9.18 -23.42
CA VAL A 231 22.94 -7.94 -23.77
C VAL A 231 21.50 -8.25 -24.13
N PHE A 232 20.57 -7.76 -23.32
CA PHE A 232 19.13 -7.83 -23.56
C PHE A 232 18.65 -6.58 -24.30
N THR A 233 17.52 -6.71 -24.99
CA THR A 233 16.83 -5.59 -25.62
C THR A 233 15.39 -5.55 -25.14
N LYS A 234 14.93 -4.37 -24.77
CA LYS A 234 13.51 -4.02 -24.64
C LYS A 234 13.17 -3.25 -25.92
N ASP A 235 12.42 -3.89 -26.81
CA ASP A 235 12.07 -3.32 -28.11
C ASP A 235 11.19 -2.06 -27.96
N TYR A 236 11.19 -1.20 -28.98
CA TYR A 236 10.61 0.15 -28.91
C TYR A 236 9.22 0.20 -28.27
N GLY A 237 9.16 0.76 -27.05
CA GLY A 237 7.92 0.96 -26.30
C GLY A 237 7.21 -0.32 -25.81
N MET A 238 7.92 -1.44 -25.69
CA MET A 238 7.44 -2.61 -24.94
C MET A 238 7.41 -2.32 -23.42
N LYS A 239 6.78 -3.17 -22.62
CA LYS A 239 6.89 -3.14 -21.14
C LYS A 239 8.00 -4.05 -20.62
N GLU A 240 8.00 -5.30 -21.09
CA GLU A 240 8.94 -6.32 -20.62
C GLU A 240 10.23 -6.37 -21.45
N TRP A 241 11.32 -6.74 -20.79
CA TRP A 241 12.59 -7.07 -21.44
C TRP A 241 12.51 -8.42 -22.13
N ASN A 242 13.05 -8.55 -23.35
CA ASN A 242 13.14 -9.84 -24.03
C ASN A 242 14.25 -10.72 -23.42
N LYS A 243 14.06 -11.18 -22.17
CA LYS A 243 15.05 -11.99 -21.43
C LYS A 243 15.26 -13.40 -22.00
N LYS A 244 14.51 -13.81 -23.03
CA LYS A 244 14.74 -15.03 -23.83
C LYS A 244 15.56 -14.77 -25.10
N GLY A 245 15.65 -13.53 -25.56
CA GLY A 245 16.38 -13.10 -26.75
C GLY A 245 17.72 -12.43 -26.46
N GLY A 246 18.27 -12.61 -25.26
CA GLY A 246 19.57 -12.05 -24.87
C GLY A 246 20.70 -12.52 -25.78
N ILE A 247 21.62 -11.62 -26.09
CA ILE A 247 22.72 -11.86 -27.02
C ILE A 247 24.03 -11.81 -26.23
N ASP A 248 24.78 -12.92 -26.22
CA ASP A 248 26.12 -12.91 -25.63
C ASP A 248 27.07 -12.05 -26.47
N VAL A 249 27.76 -11.13 -25.79
CA VAL A 249 28.77 -10.24 -26.33
C VAL A 249 30.17 -10.47 -25.73
N ALA A 250 30.36 -11.44 -24.83
CA ALA A 250 31.60 -11.68 -24.10
C ALA A 250 32.83 -11.81 -25.02
N GLY A 251 32.71 -12.59 -26.10
CA GLY A 251 33.76 -12.82 -27.09
C GLY A 251 33.89 -11.73 -28.17
N ARG A 252 33.13 -10.63 -28.12
CA ARG A 252 33.11 -9.61 -29.18
C ARG A 252 34.21 -8.59 -29.02
N VAL A 253 35.44 -9.01 -29.32
CA VAL A 253 36.64 -8.18 -29.34
C VAL A 253 36.42 -6.92 -30.20
N GLY A 254 36.26 -5.77 -29.54
CA GLY A 254 35.98 -4.47 -30.17
C GLY A 254 34.61 -3.87 -29.87
N GLU A 255 33.60 -4.68 -29.52
CA GLU A 255 32.34 -4.19 -28.90
C GLU A 255 32.42 -4.25 -27.36
N THR A 256 33.09 -5.27 -26.82
CA THR A 256 33.17 -5.54 -25.38
C THR A 256 34.59 -5.33 -24.85
N LYS A 257 34.71 -4.62 -23.73
CA LYS A 257 35.95 -4.43 -22.96
C LYS A 257 35.77 -5.12 -21.60
N TRP A 258 36.61 -6.10 -21.31
CA TRP A 258 36.69 -6.77 -20.02
C TRP A 258 37.78 -6.16 -19.13
N THR A 259 37.51 -6.06 -17.83
CA THR A 259 38.50 -5.69 -16.79
C THR A 259 38.27 -6.48 -15.51
N SER A 260 39.32 -6.74 -14.75
CA SER A 260 39.25 -7.24 -13.36
C SER A 260 39.60 -6.09 -12.41
N ALA A 261 38.89 -5.99 -11.29
CA ALA A 261 39.16 -4.99 -10.25
C ALA A 261 40.45 -5.30 -9.46
N ASP A 262 40.86 -6.57 -9.39
CA ASP A 262 42.16 -6.99 -8.83
C ASP A 262 42.78 -8.12 -9.68
N GLN A 263 43.73 -7.73 -10.53
CA GLN A 263 44.50 -8.65 -11.39
C GLN A 263 45.45 -9.58 -10.63
N THR A 264 45.62 -9.41 -9.32
CA THR A 264 46.42 -10.31 -8.46
C THR A 264 45.59 -11.46 -7.87
N VAL A 265 44.27 -11.30 -7.81
CA VAL A 265 43.31 -12.34 -7.41
C VAL A 265 42.78 -13.09 -8.64
N VAL A 266 42.35 -12.36 -9.68
CA VAL A 266 41.81 -12.91 -10.94
C VAL A 266 42.26 -12.06 -12.13
N THR A 267 42.82 -12.69 -13.17
CA THR A 267 42.94 -12.06 -14.50
C THR A 267 41.75 -12.42 -15.39
N ILE A 268 41.49 -11.57 -16.38
CA ILE A 268 40.46 -11.81 -17.40
C ILE A 268 40.98 -11.45 -18.79
N THR A 269 40.64 -12.25 -19.78
CA THR A 269 41.03 -12.06 -21.19
C THR A 269 40.03 -11.19 -21.95
N SER A 270 40.43 -10.70 -23.13
CA SER A 270 39.54 -9.95 -24.04
C SER A 270 38.38 -10.78 -24.62
N ALA A 271 38.32 -12.08 -24.35
CA ALA A 271 37.24 -12.99 -24.73
C ALA A 271 36.32 -13.39 -23.55
N GLY A 272 36.54 -12.83 -22.35
CA GLY A 272 35.75 -13.14 -21.15
C GLY A 272 36.22 -14.37 -20.36
N VAL A 273 37.27 -15.07 -20.77
CA VAL A 273 37.87 -16.14 -19.93
C VAL A 273 38.56 -15.51 -18.73
N VAL A 274 38.12 -15.90 -17.53
CA VAL A 274 38.67 -15.62 -16.21
C VAL A 274 39.70 -16.70 -15.83
N THR A 275 40.75 -16.31 -15.10
CA THR A 275 41.75 -17.22 -14.50
C THR A 275 41.95 -16.85 -13.03
N ALA A 276 41.75 -17.81 -12.12
CA ALA A 276 41.99 -17.64 -10.69
C ALA A 276 43.51 -17.72 -10.36
N ILE A 277 44.06 -16.68 -9.76
CA ILE A 277 45.51 -16.55 -9.48
C ILE A 277 45.85 -16.75 -8.00
N LYS A 278 45.02 -16.26 -7.07
CA LYS A 278 45.32 -16.25 -5.63
C LYS A 278 44.01 -16.24 -4.82
N PRO A 279 43.94 -16.91 -3.65
CA PRO A 279 42.79 -16.78 -2.76
C PRO A 279 42.47 -15.33 -2.39
N GLY A 280 41.20 -14.97 -2.44
CA GLY A 280 40.71 -13.60 -2.34
C GLY A 280 39.36 -13.42 -3.01
N LYS A 281 38.84 -12.19 -3.04
CA LYS A 281 37.53 -11.85 -3.60
C LYS A 281 37.63 -10.57 -4.42
N THR A 282 37.10 -10.58 -5.65
CA THR A 282 37.19 -9.43 -6.57
C THR A 282 36.02 -9.42 -7.56
N PHE A 283 35.90 -8.37 -8.37
CA PHE A 283 34.87 -8.21 -9.39
C PHE A 283 35.47 -8.18 -10.79
N VAL A 284 34.76 -8.78 -11.76
CA VAL A 284 35.07 -8.67 -13.19
C VAL A 284 33.97 -7.88 -13.89
N ARG A 285 34.35 -6.87 -14.66
CA ARG A 285 33.46 -5.89 -15.31
C ARG A 285 33.50 -6.07 -16.82
N ALA A 286 32.32 -6.18 -17.45
CA ALA A 286 32.17 -5.94 -18.88
C ALA A 286 31.69 -4.50 -19.13
N ILE A 287 32.29 -3.81 -20.08
CA ILE A 287 31.75 -2.58 -20.69
C ILE A 287 31.46 -2.91 -22.15
N TRP A 288 30.20 -2.85 -22.58
CA TRP A 288 29.81 -3.04 -23.97
C TRP A 288 29.43 -1.71 -24.61
N LYS A 289 29.93 -1.49 -25.83
CA LYS A 289 29.71 -0.28 -26.61
C LYS A 289 29.29 -0.62 -28.03
N LYS A 290 28.10 -0.18 -28.44
CA LYS A 290 27.62 -0.37 -29.82
C LYS A 290 26.68 0.75 -30.26
N GLY A 291 27.06 1.45 -31.32
CA GLY A 291 26.30 2.60 -31.84
C GLY A 291 26.21 3.69 -30.78
N ALA A 292 24.98 4.03 -30.38
CA ALA A 292 24.71 5.00 -29.33
C ALA A 292 24.76 4.41 -27.90
N TYR A 293 24.75 3.08 -27.75
CA TYR A 293 24.74 2.42 -26.44
C TYR A 293 26.14 2.26 -25.85
N LEU A 294 26.24 2.58 -24.56
CA LEU A 294 27.40 2.31 -23.72
C LEU A 294 26.86 1.86 -22.35
N ILE A 295 26.99 0.58 -22.02
CA ILE A 295 26.45 -0.03 -20.81
C ILE A 295 27.45 -1.00 -20.17
N THR A 296 27.29 -1.29 -18.89
CA THR A 296 28.26 -2.07 -18.10
C THR A 296 27.62 -2.84 -16.96
N ASP A 297 28.19 -3.99 -16.61
CA ASP A 297 27.82 -4.76 -15.43
C ASP A 297 29.02 -5.56 -14.88
N THR A 298 28.87 -6.13 -13.69
CA THR A 298 29.92 -6.83 -12.95
C THR A 298 29.45 -8.15 -12.36
N ALA A 299 30.25 -9.20 -12.50
CA ALA A 299 30.14 -10.42 -11.69
C ALA A 299 31.21 -10.46 -10.60
N GLU A 300 30.90 -11.16 -9.52
CA GLU A 300 31.72 -11.39 -8.33
C GLU A 300 32.46 -12.73 -8.43
N ILE A 301 33.79 -12.70 -8.30
CA ILE A 301 34.63 -13.91 -8.32
C ILE A 301 35.35 -14.05 -6.98
N THR A 302 35.13 -15.18 -6.32
CA THR A 302 35.83 -15.59 -5.10
C THR A 302 36.77 -16.73 -5.42
N VAL A 303 38.01 -16.67 -4.93
CA VAL A 303 39.02 -17.72 -5.09
C VAL A 303 39.30 -18.37 -3.74
N SER A 304 39.20 -19.70 -3.69
CA SER A 304 39.34 -20.53 -2.49
C SER A 304 40.51 -21.53 -2.58
N GLY A 305 40.91 -22.10 -1.44
CA GLY A 305 41.87 -23.20 -1.36
C GLY A 305 42.03 -23.70 0.08
N GLU A 306 41.98 -25.01 0.28
CA GLU A 306 42.12 -25.66 1.60
C GLU A 306 43.54 -26.24 1.79
N PRO A 307 44.23 -25.93 2.91
CA PRO A 307 45.47 -26.59 3.30
C PRO A 307 45.22 -27.93 4.03
N GLY A 308 46.23 -28.80 4.10
CA GLY A 308 46.14 -30.05 4.88
C GLY A 308 47.29 -31.04 4.68
N LEU A 309 47.30 -32.14 5.44
CA LEU A 309 48.31 -33.22 5.38
C LEU A 309 47.66 -34.61 5.21
N THR A 310 48.12 -35.39 4.24
CA THR A 310 47.55 -36.73 3.94
C THR A 310 48.60 -37.85 3.89
N VAL A 311 48.17 -39.09 4.15
CA VAL A 311 49.01 -40.32 4.20
C VAL A 311 48.24 -41.47 3.52
N LYS A 312 48.96 -42.40 2.85
CA LYS A 312 48.36 -43.59 2.20
C LYS A 312 48.67 -44.89 2.97
N GLY A 313 47.68 -45.79 3.04
CA GLY A 313 47.72 -47.03 3.85
C GLY A 313 48.46 -48.22 3.23
N TYR A 314 48.56 -49.32 3.98
CA TYR A 314 49.33 -50.53 3.59
C TYR A 314 48.81 -51.81 4.28
N LYS A 315 49.15 -53.00 3.77
CA LYS A 315 48.78 -54.30 4.37
C LYS A 315 49.93 -55.32 4.29
N PHE A 316 50.11 -56.13 5.34
CA PHE A 316 51.11 -57.19 5.46
C PHE A 316 50.46 -58.58 5.61
N CYS A 317 51.11 -59.60 5.05
CA CYS A 317 50.80 -61.02 5.32
C CYS A 317 51.98 -61.64 6.10
N LEU A 318 51.75 -61.99 7.37
CA LEU A 318 52.80 -62.29 8.35
C LEU A 318 53.57 -63.59 8.06
N ASP A 319 52.98 -64.47 7.26
CA ASP A 319 53.48 -65.78 6.85
C ASP A 319 54.40 -65.71 5.61
N GLN A 320 54.40 -64.58 4.89
CA GLN A 320 55.10 -64.43 3.61
C GLN A 320 56.30 -63.46 3.67
N SER A 321 56.19 -62.33 4.38
CA SER A 321 57.30 -61.40 4.56
C SER A 321 57.09 -60.45 5.74
N ARG A 322 58.18 -60.08 6.42
CA ARG A 322 58.21 -59.05 7.49
C ARG A 322 59.11 -57.86 7.15
N ASN A 323 59.39 -57.65 5.86
CA ASN A 323 60.30 -56.59 5.42
C ASN A 323 59.73 -55.18 5.70
N PRO A 324 60.50 -54.25 6.30
CA PRO A 324 60.05 -52.88 6.57
C PRO A 324 59.76 -52.06 5.29
N VAL A 325 58.63 -51.34 5.28
CA VAL A 325 58.11 -50.56 4.14
C VAL A 325 58.10 -49.07 4.46
N GLN A 326 58.34 -48.20 3.48
CA GLN A 326 58.42 -46.75 3.65
C GLN A 326 57.08 -46.08 3.33
N LEU A 327 56.49 -45.35 4.29
CA LEU A 327 55.35 -44.46 4.02
C LEU A 327 55.80 -43.09 3.51
N LYS A 328 54.83 -42.35 2.97
CA LYS A 328 54.97 -40.99 2.47
C LYS A 328 53.81 -40.14 2.97
N ALA A 329 54.08 -38.92 3.39
CA ALA A 329 53.07 -37.90 3.68
C ALA A 329 53.06 -36.82 2.60
N TYR A 330 51.92 -36.17 2.38
CA TYR A 330 51.75 -35.09 1.40
C TYR A 330 51.14 -33.87 2.07
N LEU A 331 51.90 -32.77 2.16
CA LEU A 331 51.50 -31.51 2.79
C LEU A 331 51.11 -30.49 1.73
N THR A 332 49.84 -30.11 1.69
CA THR A 332 49.33 -29.02 0.84
C THR A 332 49.25 -27.74 1.67
N LYS A 333 49.89 -26.67 1.21
CA LYS A 333 49.86 -25.35 1.85
C LYS A 333 48.75 -24.45 1.29
N GLU A 334 48.49 -23.34 1.96
CA GLU A 334 47.58 -22.25 1.52
C GLU A 334 47.88 -21.70 0.11
N ASP A 335 49.11 -21.88 -0.41
CA ASP A 335 49.48 -21.49 -1.78
C ASP A 335 49.22 -22.60 -2.84
N GLY A 336 48.44 -23.62 -2.46
CA GLY A 336 48.05 -24.77 -3.28
C GLY A 336 49.16 -25.79 -3.51
N LYS A 337 50.40 -25.55 -3.06
CA LYS A 337 51.53 -26.43 -3.38
C LYS A 337 51.56 -27.63 -2.45
N THR A 338 51.45 -28.82 -3.05
CA THR A 338 51.62 -30.09 -2.36
C THR A 338 53.08 -30.52 -2.34
N HIS A 339 53.65 -30.69 -1.16
CA HIS A 339 55.01 -31.17 -0.93
C HIS A 339 54.98 -32.62 -0.42
N GLU A 340 55.66 -33.53 -1.12
CA GLU A 340 55.91 -34.88 -0.60
C GLU A 340 56.96 -34.83 0.51
N LEU A 341 56.63 -35.42 1.66
CA LEU A 341 57.49 -35.49 2.83
C LEU A 341 57.70 -36.97 3.23
N THR A 342 58.92 -37.46 3.06
CA THR A 342 59.35 -38.78 3.56
C THR A 342 59.88 -38.65 4.99
N ALA A 343 60.91 -37.82 5.19
CA ALA A 343 61.45 -37.48 6.49
C ALA A 343 61.81 -35.98 6.54
N HIS A 344 61.45 -35.29 7.62
CA HIS A 344 61.70 -33.86 7.80
C HIS A 344 61.78 -33.52 9.30
N PRO A 345 62.65 -32.60 9.78
CA PRO A 345 62.80 -32.32 11.21
C PRO A 345 61.55 -31.80 11.94
N LYS A 346 60.53 -31.36 11.19
CA LYS A 346 59.23 -30.89 11.69
C LYS A 346 58.07 -31.87 11.44
N LEU A 347 58.36 -33.03 10.85
CA LEU A 347 57.41 -34.13 10.63
C LEU A 347 57.62 -35.18 11.72
N THR A 348 56.53 -35.62 12.34
CA THR A 348 56.53 -36.69 13.35
C THR A 348 55.61 -37.82 12.91
N TRP A 349 56.01 -39.06 13.20
CA TRP A 349 55.27 -40.27 12.87
C TRP A 349 54.96 -41.04 14.15
N THR A 350 53.73 -41.52 14.29
CA THR A 350 53.29 -42.34 15.43
C THR A 350 52.40 -43.49 14.96
N SER A 351 52.35 -44.59 15.73
CA SER A 351 51.45 -45.73 15.51
C SER A 351 50.55 -45.87 16.71
N SER A 352 49.24 -46.07 16.50
CA SER A 352 48.29 -46.32 17.59
C SER A 352 48.52 -47.67 18.28
N ASN A 353 49.16 -48.63 17.60
CA ASN A 353 49.56 -49.91 18.20
C ASN A 353 50.96 -50.37 17.75
N PRO A 354 52.04 -49.88 18.41
CA PRO A 354 53.43 -50.29 18.17
C PRO A 354 53.76 -51.75 18.54
N SER A 355 52.80 -52.53 19.03
CA SER A 355 52.93 -53.98 19.25
C SER A 355 52.45 -54.79 18.05
N ILE A 356 51.72 -54.17 17.10
CA ILE A 356 51.28 -54.80 15.84
C ILE A 356 52.11 -54.25 14.68
N ILE A 357 52.06 -52.92 14.45
CA ILE A 357 52.86 -52.21 13.44
C ILE A 357 53.68 -51.13 14.13
N ARG A 358 55.00 -51.22 14.06
CA ARG A 358 55.90 -50.13 14.46
C ARG A 358 56.11 -49.19 13.29
N VAL A 359 56.11 -47.89 13.55
CA VAL A 359 56.64 -46.87 12.64
C VAL A 359 57.86 -46.23 13.30
N ASP A 360 58.90 -45.94 12.52
CA ASP A 360 60.06 -45.19 12.99
C ASP A 360 59.94 -43.67 12.68
N ASN A 361 60.87 -42.87 13.20
CA ASN A 361 60.88 -41.41 13.04
C ASN A 361 61.04 -40.95 11.57
N SER A 362 61.33 -41.87 10.64
CA SER A 362 61.40 -41.61 9.20
C SER A 362 60.15 -42.08 8.43
N GLY A 363 59.11 -42.55 9.12
CA GLY A 363 57.87 -43.04 8.49
C GLY A 363 57.95 -44.47 7.98
N LYS A 364 58.95 -45.25 8.41
CA LYS A 364 59.12 -46.64 7.97
C LYS A 364 58.35 -47.59 8.87
N ILE A 365 57.40 -48.34 8.30
CA ILE A 365 56.53 -49.28 8.99
C ILE A 365 57.08 -50.71 8.96
N THR A 366 56.93 -51.45 10.06
CA THR A 366 57.35 -52.86 10.21
C THR A 366 56.33 -53.66 11.03
N PRO A 367 55.86 -54.83 10.57
CA PRO A 367 54.97 -55.69 11.34
C PRO A 367 55.76 -56.48 12.40
N VAL A 368 55.25 -56.53 13.63
CA VAL A 368 55.98 -57.10 14.77
C VAL A 368 55.79 -58.63 14.88
N GLY A 369 54.63 -59.16 14.48
CA GLY A 369 54.41 -60.60 14.34
C GLY A 369 53.06 -61.16 14.79
N THR A 370 52.20 -60.32 15.37
CA THR A 370 50.81 -60.64 15.72
C THR A 370 49.84 -60.05 14.69
N PRO A 371 48.76 -60.76 14.33
CA PRO A 371 47.65 -60.20 13.56
C PRO A 371 47.00 -58.97 14.21
N GLY A 372 46.33 -58.16 13.38
CA GLY A 372 45.52 -57.01 13.78
C GLY A 372 45.84 -55.75 12.96
N SER A 373 45.41 -54.59 13.45
CA SER A 373 45.56 -53.30 12.77
C SER A 373 46.21 -52.23 13.65
N ALA A 374 46.77 -51.20 13.01
CA ALA A 374 47.26 -50.00 13.66
C ALA A 374 47.07 -48.78 12.75
N THR A 375 46.68 -47.65 13.33
CA THR A 375 46.58 -46.37 12.62
C THR A 375 47.91 -45.65 12.75
N ILE A 376 48.52 -45.33 11.60
CA ILE A 376 49.76 -44.56 11.52
C ILE A 376 49.40 -43.09 11.28
N THR A 377 49.88 -42.21 12.15
CA THR A 377 49.62 -40.77 12.09
C THR A 377 50.90 -40.03 11.75
N ALA A 378 50.86 -39.21 10.71
CA ALA A 378 51.85 -38.19 10.42
C ALA A 378 51.36 -36.83 10.95
N ARG A 379 52.22 -36.06 11.61
CA ARG A 379 51.94 -34.67 12.02
C ARG A 379 53.10 -33.76 11.67
N PHE A 380 52.82 -32.69 10.95
CA PHE A 380 53.78 -31.67 10.52
C PHE A 380 53.55 -30.38 11.29
N LYS A 381 54.44 -30.05 12.23
CA LYS A 381 54.30 -28.87 13.09
C LYS A 381 55.42 -27.87 12.87
N ASP A 382 55.10 -26.74 12.25
CA ASP A 382 56.01 -25.63 12.03
C ASP A 382 55.52 -24.34 12.69
N ALA A 383 55.90 -24.15 13.96
CA ALA A 383 55.60 -22.94 14.73
C ALA A 383 56.15 -21.63 14.10
N SER A 384 57.10 -21.69 13.15
CA SER A 384 57.59 -20.51 12.41
C SER A 384 56.77 -20.18 11.16
N GLN A 385 55.92 -21.10 10.70
CA GLN A 385 54.93 -20.90 9.63
C GLN A 385 53.48 -21.00 10.16
N GLN A 386 53.29 -21.19 11.47
CA GLN A 386 52.01 -21.45 12.15
C GLN A 386 51.23 -22.71 11.69
N LEU A 387 51.87 -23.61 10.93
CA LEU A 387 51.27 -24.87 10.46
C LEU A 387 51.34 -25.96 11.55
N ASP A 388 50.26 -26.75 11.72
CA ASP A 388 50.20 -27.87 12.67
C ASP A 388 49.32 -29.03 12.16
N GLU A 389 49.53 -29.39 10.90
CA GLU A 389 48.71 -30.34 10.15
C GLU A 389 48.92 -31.80 10.57
N SER A 390 47.87 -32.63 10.50
CA SER A 390 47.95 -34.07 10.77
C SER A 390 47.14 -34.91 9.79
N GLY A 391 47.71 -36.03 9.34
CA GLY A 391 47.06 -37.00 8.45
C GLY A 391 47.29 -38.44 8.93
N THR A 392 46.28 -39.29 8.76
CA THR A 392 46.25 -40.67 9.28
C THR A 392 46.15 -41.72 8.16
N SER A 393 46.54 -42.95 8.46
CA SER A 393 46.31 -44.12 7.58
C SER A 393 46.35 -45.44 8.34
N THR A 394 45.42 -46.34 8.06
CA THR A 394 45.36 -47.66 8.70
C THR A 394 46.30 -48.65 8.01
N VAL A 395 46.98 -49.48 8.80
CA VAL A 395 47.84 -50.57 8.35
C VAL A 395 47.43 -51.88 9.05
N THR A 396 47.36 -52.98 8.30
CA THR A 396 46.91 -54.30 8.78
C THR A 396 47.98 -55.38 8.63
N ALA A 397 47.92 -56.41 9.49
CA ALA A 397 48.73 -57.61 9.42
C ALA A 397 47.88 -58.84 9.81
N GLU A 398 48.08 -59.99 9.15
CA GLU A 398 47.31 -61.23 9.39
C GLU A 398 48.12 -62.51 9.15
N ASN A 399 47.67 -63.62 9.76
CA ASN A 399 48.26 -64.97 9.67
C ASN A 399 47.36 -65.93 8.87
N CYS A 400 47.94 -66.91 8.19
CA CYS A 400 47.24 -67.96 7.44
C CYS A 400 47.55 -69.36 8.04
N GLY A 401 46.54 -70.08 8.58
CA GLY A 401 46.69 -71.31 9.39
C GLY A 401 47.02 -72.62 8.62
N PRO A 402 46.91 -73.84 9.23
CA PRO A 402 46.07 -74.24 10.39
C PRO A 402 46.77 -75.07 11.52
N SER A 403 45.99 -75.75 12.40
CA SER A 403 46.36 -76.51 13.64
C SER A 403 45.44 -77.76 13.84
N PRO A 404 45.32 -78.56 14.97
CA PRO A 404 45.78 -78.42 16.37
C PRO A 404 46.38 -79.74 17.01
N GLY A 405 46.08 -80.07 18.30
CA GLY A 405 46.46 -81.31 19.06
C GLY A 405 45.49 -81.64 20.23
N ILE A 406 45.63 -82.81 20.92
CA ILE A 406 44.57 -83.48 21.75
C ILE A 406 44.99 -83.76 23.21
N GLY A 407 44.06 -83.76 24.19
CA GLY A 407 44.36 -84.18 25.59
C GLY A 407 43.22 -84.40 26.62
N GLU A 408 42.14 -83.62 26.66
CA GLU A 408 41.16 -83.58 27.79
C GLU A 408 39.69 -83.70 27.33
N CYS A 409 38.72 -83.83 28.26
CA CYS A 409 37.29 -83.66 27.94
C CYS A 409 37.07 -82.22 27.48
N LYS A 410 36.76 -82.04 26.20
CA LYS A 410 36.76 -80.71 25.57
C LYS A 410 35.39 -80.38 25.02
N ALA A 411 34.80 -79.30 25.53
CA ALA A 411 33.74 -78.59 24.83
C ALA A 411 34.34 -77.71 23.73
N VAL A 412 33.76 -77.77 22.53
CA VAL A 412 33.95 -76.81 21.46
C VAL A 412 32.59 -76.23 21.12
N ILE A 413 32.47 -74.90 21.14
CA ILE A 413 31.31 -74.20 20.61
C ILE A 413 31.48 -74.20 19.09
N ASP A 414 30.60 -74.88 18.37
CA ASP A 414 30.59 -74.81 16.90
C ASP A 414 30.02 -73.43 16.49
N PRO A 415 30.54 -72.77 15.43
CA PRO A 415 30.13 -71.42 15.06
C PRO A 415 28.62 -71.29 14.83
N PRO A 416 27.97 -70.22 15.33
CA PRO A 416 26.53 -70.06 15.23
C PRO A 416 26.09 -69.78 13.79
N SER A 417 24.86 -70.18 13.49
CA SER A 417 24.17 -69.93 12.23
C SER A 417 22.89 -69.10 12.47
N PRO A 418 22.65 -68.04 11.67
CA PRO A 418 21.42 -67.26 11.72
C PRO A 418 20.18 -68.11 11.42
N GLY A 419 19.16 -67.97 12.26
CA GLY A 419 17.87 -68.65 12.18
C GLY A 419 16.72 -67.67 11.96
N SER A 420 15.84 -67.54 12.96
CA SER A 420 14.69 -66.63 12.92
C SER A 420 15.12 -65.16 13.03
N GLN A 421 14.43 -64.25 12.33
CA GLN A 421 14.64 -62.80 12.43
C GLN A 421 13.40 -62.11 13.01
N MET A 422 13.59 -61.09 13.84
CA MET A 422 12.54 -60.24 14.39
C MET A 422 12.82 -58.78 14.05
N VAL A 423 12.23 -58.31 12.94
CA VAL A 423 12.40 -56.94 12.43
C VAL A 423 11.21 -56.07 12.83
N SER A 424 11.47 -54.85 13.28
CA SER A 424 10.43 -53.82 13.43
C SER A 424 11.01 -52.41 13.28
N SER A 425 10.30 -51.52 12.59
CA SER A 425 10.76 -50.15 12.37
C SER A 425 9.62 -49.15 12.21
N SER A 426 9.94 -47.90 12.53
CA SER A 426 9.07 -46.72 12.49
C SER A 426 9.94 -45.49 12.24
N LEU A 427 10.55 -45.40 11.05
CA LEU A 427 11.47 -44.32 10.64
C LEU A 427 10.80 -43.18 9.85
N SER A 428 9.50 -43.25 9.57
CA SER A 428 8.72 -42.09 9.10
C SER A 428 8.12 -41.37 10.30
N PRO A 429 8.34 -40.07 10.50
CA PRO A 429 7.70 -39.32 11.59
C PRO A 429 6.26 -38.91 11.32
N ASP A 430 5.72 -39.19 10.12
CA ASP A 430 4.40 -38.76 9.62
C ASP A 430 4.12 -37.27 9.89
N ALA A 431 5.15 -36.46 9.63
CA ALA A 431 5.25 -35.08 10.06
C ALA A 431 4.25 -34.15 9.38
N SER A 432 3.54 -33.36 10.18
CA SER A 432 2.56 -32.38 9.69
C SER A 432 2.56 -31.10 10.53
N GLY A 433 2.02 -30.00 10.02
CA GLY A 433 1.96 -28.75 10.77
C GLY A 433 1.03 -27.70 10.18
N MET A 434 0.91 -26.57 10.88
CA MET A 434 0.17 -25.38 10.45
C MET A 434 0.83 -24.10 10.94
N LEU A 435 0.62 -23.00 10.21
CA LEU A 435 1.10 -21.65 10.55
C LEU A 435 -0.04 -20.65 10.35
N ARG A 436 -0.75 -20.30 11.43
CA ARG A 436 -2.07 -19.62 11.36
C ARG A 436 -2.13 -18.40 12.26
N SER A 437 -3.15 -17.57 12.07
CA SER A 437 -3.50 -16.45 12.96
C SER A 437 -3.51 -16.91 14.42
N ASP A 438 -3.03 -16.06 15.31
CA ASP A 438 -2.96 -16.37 16.74
C ASP A 438 -4.33 -16.66 17.38
N VAL A 439 -4.29 -17.20 18.59
CA VAL A 439 -5.43 -17.80 19.32
C VAL A 439 -5.91 -19.11 18.65
N ARG A 440 -5.04 -20.12 18.64
CA ARG A 440 -5.27 -21.50 18.12
C ARG A 440 -6.66 -22.05 18.53
N GLY A 441 -7.49 -22.35 17.53
CA GLY A 441 -8.88 -22.84 17.69
C GLY A 441 -9.96 -21.74 17.80
N ALA A 442 -9.58 -20.47 17.80
CA ALA A 442 -10.48 -19.31 17.70
C ALA A 442 -9.83 -18.20 16.84
N GLU A 443 -9.20 -18.60 15.74
CA GLU A 443 -8.36 -17.78 14.88
C GLU A 443 -9.09 -16.54 14.32
N THR A 444 -8.57 -15.34 14.57
CA THR A 444 -9.19 -14.08 14.11
C THR A 444 -9.20 -13.97 12.57
N PHE A 445 -8.10 -14.36 11.92
CA PHE A 445 -7.93 -14.29 10.47
C PHE A 445 -7.77 -15.66 9.83
N ARG A 446 -8.36 -15.84 8.65
CA ARG A 446 -8.04 -16.96 7.77
C ARG A 446 -6.87 -16.56 6.88
N VAL A 447 -5.66 -16.92 7.32
CA VAL A 447 -4.38 -16.44 6.77
C VAL A 447 -4.20 -16.71 5.28
N GLU A 448 -4.84 -17.73 4.72
CA GLU A 448 -4.80 -18.04 3.28
C GLU A 448 -5.52 -16.97 2.43
N ASP A 449 -6.50 -16.26 3.00
CA ASP A 449 -7.30 -15.23 2.32
C ASP A 449 -6.79 -13.80 2.59
N GLY A 450 -6.20 -13.58 3.78
CA GLY A 450 -5.61 -12.31 4.21
C GLY A 450 -5.37 -12.24 5.71
N ILE A 451 -4.17 -11.80 6.12
CA ILE A 451 -3.85 -11.34 7.47
C ILE A 451 -3.04 -10.02 7.38
N PRO A 452 -3.37 -8.98 8.17
CA PRO A 452 -2.58 -7.74 8.21
C PRO A 452 -1.14 -7.93 8.68
N SER A 453 -0.23 -7.04 8.26
CA SER A 453 1.01 -6.81 9.01
C SER A 453 0.70 -6.29 10.42
N SER A 454 1.64 -6.46 11.37
CA SER A 454 1.50 -6.25 12.82
C SER A 454 0.59 -7.21 13.59
N GLU A 455 -0.23 -8.02 12.92
CA GLU A 455 -0.91 -9.16 13.55
C GLU A 455 0.06 -10.32 13.82
N SER A 456 -0.36 -11.31 14.62
CA SER A 456 0.50 -12.42 15.05
C SER A 456 0.00 -13.80 14.61
N LEU A 457 0.94 -14.72 14.49
CA LEU A 457 0.76 -16.11 14.10
C LEU A 457 1.16 -17.08 15.22
N PHE A 458 0.59 -18.28 15.19
CA PHE A 458 1.15 -19.45 15.84
C PHE A 458 1.64 -20.46 14.81
N ALA A 459 2.75 -21.14 15.14
CA ALA A 459 3.23 -22.33 14.46
C ALA A 459 2.98 -23.55 15.34
N ASN A 460 2.42 -24.63 14.77
CA ASN A 460 2.24 -25.91 15.44
C ASN A 460 2.70 -27.03 14.52
N VAL A 461 3.60 -27.89 15.00
CA VAL A 461 4.09 -29.07 14.27
C VAL A 461 3.76 -30.33 15.07
N PHE A 462 3.57 -31.44 14.35
CA PHE A 462 3.25 -32.76 14.88
C PHE A 462 4.08 -33.82 14.15
N GLY A 463 4.36 -34.90 14.86
CA GLY A 463 5.02 -36.11 14.36
C GLY A 463 5.06 -37.17 15.46
N LEU A 464 5.72 -38.29 15.21
CA LEU A 464 5.90 -39.34 16.20
C LEU A 464 6.79 -38.91 17.38
N SER A 465 6.58 -39.51 18.56
CA SER A 465 7.34 -39.19 19.79
C SER A 465 8.81 -39.61 19.73
N TYR A 466 9.14 -40.58 18.89
CA TYR A 466 10.49 -41.07 18.59
C TYR A 466 10.43 -41.89 17.30
N LEU A 467 11.58 -42.15 16.71
CA LEU A 467 11.74 -43.09 15.60
C LEU A 467 12.62 -44.26 16.05
N TYR A 468 12.46 -45.43 15.44
CA TYR A 468 13.34 -46.57 15.68
C TYR A 468 13.40 -47.52 14.48
N ALA A 469 14.46 -48.31 14.40
CA ALA A 469 14.48 -49.58 13.67
C ALA A 469 15.32 -50.59 14.46
N HIS A 470 14.86 -51.85 14.50
CA HIS A 470 15.62 -52.95 15.09
C HIS A 470 15.45 -54.23 14.29
N GLU A 471 16.50 -55.05 14.34
CA GLU A 471 16.51 -56.43 13.89
C GLU A 471 17.22 -57.30 14.95
N TRP A 472 16.47 -58.23 15.54
CA TRP A 472 17.01 -59.29 16.37
C TRP A 472 17.18 -60.56 15.55
N VAL A 473 18.35 -61.20 15.60
CA VAL A 473 18.64 -62.47 14.92
C VAL A 473 18.79 -63.58 15.96
N GLN A 474 18.03 -64.66 15.77
CA GLN A 474 18.20 -65.88 16.54
C GLN A 474 19.43 -66.63 16.03
N MET A 475 20.46 -66.73 16.85
CA MET A 475 21.69 -67.45 16.56
C MET A 475 21.59 -68.88 17.10
N THR A 476 21.82 -69.87 16.23
CA THR A 476 21.63 -71.29 16.54
C THR A 476 22.84 -72.13 16.17
N GLY A 477 23.22 -73.07 17.03
CA GLY A 477 24.38 -73.94 16.79
C GLY A 477 24.44 -75.12 17.77
N GLU A 478 25.61 -75.74 17.85
CA GLU A 478 25.85 -76.88 18.74
C GLU A 478 27.12 -76.65 19.57
N VAL A 479 27.12 -77.09 20.83
CA VAL A 479 28.36 -77.37 21.56
C VAL A 479 28.68 -78.85 21.38
N THR A 480 29.80 -79.13 20.72
CA THR A 480 30.35 -80.47 20.58
C THR A 480 31.27 -80.76 21.77
N TYR A 481 30.83 -81.66 22.65
CA TYR A 481 31.63 -82.19 23.76
C TYR A 481 32.33 -83.47 23.31
N THR A 482 33.66 -83.44 23.22
CA THR A 482 34.46 -84.66 23.03
C THR A 482 34.71 -85.31 24.39
N VAL A 483 33.89 -86.29 24.76
CA VAL A 483 33.96 -87.01 26.04
C VAL A 483 34.86 -88.24 25.90
N PRO A 484 35.96 -88.37 26.67
CA PRO A 484 36.71 -89.61 26.76
C PRO A 484 35.89 -90.60 27.60
N VAL A 485 35.36 -91.65 26.97
CA VAL A 485 34.72 -92.77 27.66
C VAL A 485 35.68 -93.96 27.68
N LYS A 486 36.03 -94.40 28.88
CA LYS A 486 36.97 -95.49 29.15
C LYS A 486 36.23 -96.70 29.72
N LYS A 487 36.59 -97.90 29.25
CA LYS A 487 36.19 -99.18 29.84
C LYS A 487 37.34 -100.18 29.72
N THR A 488 37.52 -101.04 30.72
CA THR A 488 38.61 -102.03 30.74
C THR A 488 38.05 -103.43 30.50
N PHE A 489 38.34 -104.01 29.34
CA PHE A 489 37.88 -105.35 29.01
C PHE A 489 38.90 -106.40 29.46
N MET A 490 38.44 -107.37 30.25
CA MET A 490 39.23 -108.52 30.72
C MET A 490 38.99 -109.69 29.75
N VAL A 491 39.91 -109.87 28.80
CA VAL A 491 39.75 -110.88 27.73
C VAL A 491 40.26 -112.24 28.22
N LYS A 492 39.42 -113.28 28.13
CA LYS A 492 39.78 -114.65 28.53
C LYS A 492 40.66 -115.33 27.47
N PRO A 493 41.71 -116.09 27.87
CA PRO A 493 42.56 -116.80 26.93
C PRO A 493 41.83 -117.99 26.28
N PRO A 494 42.11 -118.32 24.99
CA PRO A 494 41.54 -119.50 24.35
C PRO A 494 42.07 -120.80 24.99
N PRO A 495 41.28 -121.89 25.00
CA PRO A 495 41.66 -123.15 25.62
C PRO A 495 42.88 -123.79 24.91
N PRO A 496 43.77 -124.47 25.66
CA PRO A 496 44.99 -125.05 25.10
C PRO A 496 44.68 -126.21 24.12
N PRO A 497 45.46 -126.36 23.03
CA PRO A 497 45.29 -127.45 22.08
C PRO A 497 45.68 -128.81 22.69
N PRO A 498 45.04 -129.92 22.25
CA PRO A 498 45.31 -131.25 22.80
C PRO A 498 46.71 -131.76 22.42
N PRO A 499 47.39 -132.51 23.32
CA PRO A 499 48.70 -133.10 23.03
C PRO A 499 48.61 -134.32 22.07
N PRO A 500 49.71 -134.68 21.38
CA PRO A 500 49.78 -135.87 20.53
C PRO A 500 49.64 -137.20 21.30
N GLU A 501 49.34 -138.28 20.58
CA GLU A 501 49.02 -139.60 21.14
C GLU A 501 50.22 -140.31 21.82
N GLY A 502 49.97 -140.93 22.99
CA GLY A 502 50.78 -142.02 23.55
C GLY A 502 51.50 -141.71 24.88
N GLU A 503 50.89 -142.13 25.99
CA GLU A 503 51.47 -142.37 27.35
C GLU A 503 52.40 -141.25 27.91
N GLU A 504 51.83 -140.34 28.71
CA GLU A 504 51.82 -140.37 30.18
C GLU A 504 53.09 -139.82 30.87
N GLY A 505 52.92 -138.75 31.68
CA GLY A 505 53.94 -138.25 32.61
C GLY A 505 54.48 -136.85 32.31
N GLY A 506 53.67 -135.80 32.55
CA GLY A 506 54.13 -134.40 32.51
C GLY A 506 53.18 -133.48 33.28
N GLU A 507 53.72 -132.59 34.10
CA GLU A 507 52.95 -131.60 34.87
C GLU A 507 52.44 -130.48 33.95
N THR A 508 51.20 -130.02 34.17
CA THR A 508 50.58 -128.95 33.36
C THR A 508 50.67 -127.62 34.11
N GLU A 509 51.20 -126.58 33.45
CA GLU A 509 51.24 -125.22 34.00
C GLU A 509 49.83 -124.63 34.19
N PRO A 510 49.61 -123.76 35.19
CA PRO A 510 48.34 -123.08 35.39
C PRO A 510 48.05 -122.10 34.24
N PRO A 511 46.77 -121.91 33.85
CA PRO A 511 46.41 -121.00 32.78
C PRO A 511 46.73 -119.53 33.13
N PRO A 512 47.11 -118.70 32.16
CA PRO A 512 47.39 -117.29 32.39
C PRO A 512 46.12 -116.52 32.79
N LEU A 513 46.29 -115.49 33.63
CA LEU A 513 45.23 -114.57 34.02
C LEU A 513 44.71 -113.77 32.81
N PRO A 514 43.44 -113.32 32.82
CA PRO A 514 42.92 -112.38 31.82
C PRO A 514 43.80 -111.13 31.72
N GLN A 515 44.03 -110.64 30.50
CA GLN A 515 44.77 -109.40 30.31
C GLN A 515 43.81 -108.19 30.31
N PRO A 516 44.09 -107.14 31.10
CA PRO A 516 43.29 -105.92 31.06
C PRO A 516 43.60 -105.15 29.77
N ASN A 517 42.57 -104.92 28.95
CA ASN A 517 42.64 -104.11 27.74
C ASN A 517 41.83 -102.81 27.95
N PRO A 518 42.45 -101.73 28.47
CA PRO A 518 41.78 -100.45 28.67
C PRO A 518 41.55 -99.75 27.32
N ILE A 519 40.29 -99.64 26.93
CA ILE A 519 39.86 -98.93 25.72
C ILE A 519 39.28 -97.59 26.13
N THR A 520 39.81 -96.50 25.56
CA THR A 520 39.21 -95.17 25.61
C THR A 520 38.71 -94.82 24.22
N ILE A 521 37.42 -94.58 24.07
CA ILE A 521 36.82 -94.02 22.85
C ILE A 521 36.48 -92.55 23.14
N LEU A 522 36.80 -91.67 22.18
CA LEU A 522 36.33 -90.29 22.20
C LEU A 522 34.91 -90.27 21.64
N VAL A 523 33.92 -90.05 22.49
CA VAL A 523 32.51 -89.95 22.12
C VAL A 523 32.16 -88.48 21.95
N GLU A 524 31.73 -88.09 20.75
CA GLU A 524 31.19 -86.75 20.50
C GLU A 524 29.72 -86.70 20.92
N VAL A 525 29.41 -85.85 21.91
CA VAL A 525 28.04 -85.50 22.29
C VAL A 525 27.76 -84.06 21.88
N LYS A 526 26.78 -83.89 21.01
CA LYS A 526 26.32 -82.57 20.56
C LYS A 526 25.15 -82.10 21.42
N ARG A 527 25.20 -80.85 21.86
CA ARG A 527 24.10 -80.15 22.54
C ARG A 527 23.74 -78.91 21.75
N SER A 528 22.48 -78.81 21.35
CA SER A 528 21.91 -77.60 20.77
C SER A 528 22.13 -76.39 21.67
N TYR A 529 22.23 -75.22 21.05
CA TYR A 529 22.06 -73.94 21.70
C TYR A 529 21.26 -72.98 20.81
N SER A 530 20.46 -72.10 21.42
CA SER A 530 19.97 -70.90 20.73
C SER A 530 19.93 -69.67 21.65
N TYR A 531 20.38 -68.55 21.10
CA TYR A 531 20.29 -67.22 21.71
C TYR A 531 19.81 -66.19 20.69
N TRP A 532 19.51 -64.97 21.15
CA TRP A 532 19.20 -63.83 20.29
C TRP A 532 20.28 -62.76 20.43
N GLN A 533 20.67 -62.23 19.28
CA GLN A 533 21.67 -61.18 19.13
C GLN A 533 21.03 -59.98 18.42
N ILE A 534 21.56 -58.80 18.66
CA ILE A 534 21.25 -57.60 17.88
C ILE A 534 22.05 -57.67 16.57
N ASP A 535 21.37 -57.40 15.46
CA ASP A 535 21.98 -57.27 14.11
C ASP A 535 21.78 -55.84 13.55
N GLN A 536 20.68 -55.18 13.92
CA GLN A 536 20.50 -53.72 13.77
C GLN A 536 19.79 -53.14 14.99
N LEU A 537 20.24 -51.98 15.50
CA LEU A 537 19.51 -51.19 16.48
C LEU A 537 19.80 -49.68 16.37
N GLU A 538 18.82 -48.93 15.88
CA GLU A 538 18.83 -47.46 15.85
C GLU A 538 17.56 -46.86 16.49
N ALA A 539 17.72 -45.79 17.26
CA ALA A 539 16.62 -45.06 17.89
C ALA A 539 16.88 -43.55 17.87
N TYR A 540 15.83 -42.74 17.70
CA TYR A 540 15.94 -41.30 17.57
C TYR A 540 14.89 -40.55 18.39
N GLY A 541 15.34 -39.60 19.21
CA GLY A 541 14.48 -38.66 19.94
C GLY A 541 14.25 -37.39 19.14
N LEU A 542 13.14 -36.69 19.39
CA LEU A 542 12.84 -35.41 18.78
C LEU A 542 13.85 -34.33 19.22
N GLU A 543 14.43 -33.62 18.26
CA GLU A 543 15.36 -32.51 18.49
C GLU A 543 14.63 -31.16 18.40
N ASP A 544 14.10 -30.82 17.22
CA ASP A 544 13.33 -29.60 16.98
C ASP A 544 12.49 -29.68 15.68
N ALA A 545 11.75 -28.61 15.38
CA ALA A 545 11.21 -28.38 14.05
C ALA A 545 11.41 -26.93 13.60
N GLN A 546 11.76 -26.73 12.33
CA GLN A 546 11.84 -25.42 11.70
C GLN A 546 10.63 -25.19 10.79
N VAL A 547 10.05 -24.00 10.82
CA VAL A 547 8.97 -23.56 9.93
C VAL A 547 9.39 -22.25 9.26
N GLN A 548 9.20 -22.16 7.95
CA GLN A 548 9.64 -21.06 7.10
C GLN A 548 8.46 -20.47 6.34
N ASN A 549 8.35 -19.13 6.31
CA ASN A 549 7.38 -18.39 5.50
C ASN A 549 7.81 -16.92 5.37
N TYR A 550 7.42 -16.25 4.29
CA TYR A 550 7.58 -14.80 4.09
C TYR A 550 7.12 -13.95 5.29
N ALA A 551 5.99 -14.31 5.90
CA ALA A 551 5.40 -13.63 7.05
C ALA A 551 6.27 -13.70 8.32
N LEU A 552 7.24 -14.62 8.39
CA LEU A 552 8.19 -14.77 9.50
C LEU A 552 9.49 -13.95 9.30
N SER A 553 9.50 -12.99 8.37
CA SER A 553 10.66 -12.16 8.02
C SER A 553 11.33 -11.45 9.22
N GLY A 554 10.57 -11.01 10.23
CA GLY A 554 11.12 -10.44 11.48
C GLY A 554 11.93 -11.43 12.32
N TYR A 555 11.73 -12.73 12.11
CA TYR A 555 12.52 -13.83 12.69
C TYR A 555 13.60 -14.34 11.73
N GLY A 556 13.88 -13.62 10.63
CA GLY A 556 14.78 -14.06 9.57
C GLY A 556 14.13 -15.01 8.55
N GLY A 557 12.79 -15.06 8.49
CA GLY A 557 12.00 -15.91 7.59
C GLY A 557 11.82 -17.35 8.07
N THR A 558 12.44 -17.73 9.20
CA THR A 558 12.38 -19.08 9.80
C THR A 558 12.18 -18.98 11.31
N VAL A 559 11.30 -19.80 11.88
CA VAL A 559 11.17 -20.03 13.33
C VAL A 559 11.59 -21.46 13.66
N THR A 560 12.27 -21.65 14.80
CA THR A 560 12.65 -22.99 15.31
C THR A 560 11.87 -23.29 16.59
N LEU A 561 11.00 -24.29 16.52
CA LEU A 561 10.18 -24.81 17.61
C LEU A 561 11.00 -25.82 18.43
N GLN A 562 11.24 -25.50 19.70
CA GLN A 562 11.99 -26.35 20.63
C GLN A 562 11.01 -27.21 21.46
N PRO A 563 11.22 -28.54 21.62
CA PRO A 563 10.29 -29.44 22.30
C PRO A 563 9.96 -29.03 23.75
N GLN A 564 8.68 -28.72 24.01
CA GLN A 564 8.20 -28.39 25.36
C GLN A 564 7.59 -29.61 26.05
N GLY A 565 8.00 -29.86 27.30
CA GLY A 565 7.48 -31.00 28.10
C GLY A 565 7.82 -32.39 27.55
N TYR A 566 8.73 -32.47 26.57
CA TYR A 566 9.18 -33.70 25.93
C TYR A 566 10.43 -34.27 26.63
N TYR A 567 10.53 -35.59 26.63
CA TYR A 567 11.72 -36.34 27.05
C TYR A 567 12.03 -37.38 25.95
N PRO A 568 13.27 -37.46 25.46
CA PRO A 568 13.66 -38.52 24.54
C PRO A 568 13.60 -39.89 25.24
N PRO A 569 13.39 -40.99 24.51
CA PRO A 569 13.39 -42.31 25.11
C PRO A 569 14.79 -42.68 25.61
N GLU A 570 14.84 -43.44 26.70
CA GLU A 570 16.08 -43.98 27.25
C GLU A 570 16.33 -45.40 26.70
N LEU A 571 17.51 -45.62 26.13
CA LEU A 571 17.95 -46.91 25.60
C LEU A 571 19.21 -47.35 26.36
N THR A 572 19.21 -48.58 26.87
CA THR A 572 20.40 -49.24 27.44
C THR A 572 20.60 -50.58 26.76
N VAL A 573 21.83 -50.84 26.33
CA VAL A 573 22.21 -52.01 25.52
C VAL A 573 23.47 -52.63 26.08
N ASP A 574 23.51 -53.96 26.10
CA ASP A 574 24.72 -54.77 26.25
C ASP A 574 24.77 -55.71 25.04
N HIS A 575 25.84 -55.63 24.24
CA HIS A 575 25.90 -56.26 22.91
C HIS A 575 27.24 -56.97 22.66
N SER A 576 27.19 -58.18 22.11
CA SER A 576 28.35 -58.86 21.56
C SER A 576 28.06 -59.59 20.25
N THR A 577 29.10 -59.79 19.44
CA THR A 577 29.09 -60.64 18.25
C THR A 577 29.89 -61.94 18.44
N GLU A 578 30.53 -62.11 19.61
CA GLU A 578 31.39 -63.25 19.93
C GLU A 578 30.56 -64.35 20.60
N VAL A 579 30.56 -65.57 20.06
CA VAL A 579 29.69 -66.66 20.56
C VAL A 579 29.99 -67.04 22.01
N GLU A 580 31.24 -66.89 22.45
CA GLU A 580 31.68 -67.07 23.84
C GLU A 580 31.04 -66.08 24.83
N SER A 581 30.51 -64.94 24.38
CA SER A 581 29.72 -64.01 25.21
C SER A 581 28.30 -64.53 25.49
N HIS A 582 27.80 -65.43 24.64
CA HIS A 582 26.42 -65.90 24.61
C HIS A 582 26.25 -67.37 24.99
N VAL A 583 27.28 -68.19 24.80
CA VAL A 583 27.21 -69.65 24.97
C VAL A 583 28.34 -70.09 25.90
N LYS A 584 27.97 -70.64 27.06
CA LYS A 584 28.88 -71.12 28.10
C LYS A 584 28.68 -72.63 28.28
N PRO A 585 29.56 -73.46 27.69
CA PRO A 585 29.53 -74.91 27.92
C PRO A 585 29.58 -75.24 29.42
N GLN A 586 28.71 -76.13 29.88
CA GLN A 586 28.77 -76.63 31.25
C GLN A 586 29.93 -77.65 31.39
N PRO A 587 30.55 -77.80 32.58
CA PRO A 587 31.66 -78.73 32.77
C PRO A 587 31.33 -80.17 32.35
N CYS A 588 32.25 -80.82 31.64
CA CYS A 588 32.21 -82.25 31.32
C CYS A 588 33.36 -82.99 32.01
N GLU A 589 33.12 -84.24 32.41
CA GLU A 589 34.14 -85.13 32.98
C GLU A 589 34.32 -86.35 32.09
N ALA A 590 35.50 -86.99 32.15
CA ALA A 590 35.75 -88.26 31.48
C ALA A 590 35.00 -89.39 32.20
N VAL A 591 34.36 -90.27 31.44
CA VAL A 591 33.50 -91.35 31.98
C VAL A 591 34.29 -92.64 32.05
N ASP A 592 34.43 -93.23 33.24
CA ASP A 592 34.98 -94.57 33.41
C ASP A 592 33.85 -95.56 33.73
N LEU A 593 33.62 -96.50 32.82
CA LEU A 593 32.58 -97.54 32.92
C LEU A 593 33.07 -98.77 33.69
N GLY A 594 34.31 -98.76 34.20
CA GLY A 594 34.86 -99.83 35.02
C GLY A 594 35.39 -101.02 34.20
N GLU A 595 35.19 -102.22 34.74
CA GLU A 595 35.78 -103.47 34.23
C GLU A 595 34.68 -104.48 33.83
N GLU A 596 34.88 -105.18 32.71
CA GLU A 596 33.97 -106.25 32.24
C GLU A 596 34.77 -107.47 31.73
N GLU A 597 34.38 -108.67 32.14
CA GLU A 597 34.90 -109.92 31.58
C GLU A 597 34.23 -110.27 30.24
N VAL A 598 35.04 -110.52 29.21
CA VAL A 598 34.53 -110.87 27.88
C VAL A 598 35.24 -112.09 27.29
N ASP A 599 34.45 -113.00 26.69
CA ASP A 599 34.96 -114.23 26.05
C ASP A 599 35.63 -113.95 24.68
N LYS A 600 35.36 -112.77 24.11
CA LYS A 600 36.00 -112.17 22.92
C LYS A 600 35.94 -110.65 23.05
N MET A 601 36.86 -109.92 22.42
CA MET A 601 36.75 -108.46 22.36
C MET A 601 35.46 -108.04 21.63
N PRO A 602 34.65 -107.09 22.16
CA PRO A 602 33.56 -106.48 21.41
C PRO A 602 34.07 -105.75 20.16
N SER A 603 33.24 -105.66 19.13
CA SER A 603 33.54 -104.81 17.97
C SER A 603 33.38 -103.33 18.31
N GLN A 604 34.02 -102.45 17.55
CA GLN A 604 33.99 -101.01 17.80
C GLN A 604 32.55 -100.45 17.86
N GLY A 605 31.67 -100.87 16.95
CA GLY A 605 30.27 -100.45 16.95
C GLY A 605 29.41 -101.01 18.10
N GLU A 606 29.83 -102.11 18.74
CA GLU A 606 29.19 -102.59 19.98
C GLU A 606 29.61 -101.72 21.18
N MET A 607 30.88 -101.29 21.25
CA MET A 607 31.37 -100.38 22.29
C MET A 607 30.81 -98.96 22.14
N GLU A 608 30.79 -98.40 20.93
CA GLU A 608 30.23 -97.07 20.65
C GLU A 608 28.74 -96.97 21.00
N ALA A 609 27.98 -98.06 20.83
CA ALA A 609 26.56 -98.12 21.20
C ALA A 609 26.33 -98.15 22.72
N GLU A 610 27.23 -98.73 23.50
CA GLU A 610 27.18 -98.73 24.98
C GLU A 610 27.69 -97.40 25.57
N PHE A 611 28.78 -96.85 25.01
CA PHE A 611 29.48 -95.71 25.60
C PHE A 611 28.71 -94.39 25.40
N LYS A 612 27.93 -94.30 24.30
CA LYS A 612 27.22 -93.06 23.93
C LYS A 612 26.16 -92.60 24.95
N PRO A 613 25.22 -93.45 25.43
CA PRO A 613 24.25 -93.04 26.45
C PRO A 613 24.87 -92.55 27.77
N GLU A 614 26.08 -93.00 28.12
CA GLU A 614 26.76 -92.59 29.35
C GLU A 614 27.55 -91.28 29.16
N ALA A 615 28.16 -91.06 28.00
CA ALA A 615 28.67 -89.73 27.60
C ALA A 615 27.56 -88.67 27.56
N GLU A 616 26.37 -89.05 27.09
CA GLU A 616 25.18 -88.20 27.07
C GLU A 616 24.65 -87.88 28.49
N LYS A 617 24.95 -88.69 29.52
CA LYS A 617 24.65 -88.32 30.92
C LYS A 617 25.72 -87.39 31.53
N ALA A 618 26.97 -87.51 31.09
CA ALA A 618 28.10 -86.74 31.58
C ALA A 618 28.19 -85.31 31.00
N THR A 619 27.27 -84.94 30.11
CA THR A 619 27.25 -83.64 29.40
C THR A 619 25.88 -82.98 29.53
N LYS A 620 25.83 -81.78 30.10
CA LYS A 620 24.61 -80.96 30.19
C LYS A 620 24.43 -80.04 28.98
N PRO A 621 23.23 -79.50 28.74
CA PRO A 621 23.05 -78.39 27.81
C PRO A 621 23.95 -77.20 28.22
N PRO A 622 24.46 -76.41 27.27
CA PRO A 622 25.17 -75.18 27.60
C PRO A 622 24.23 -74.17 28.27
N LEU A 623 24.82 -73.26 29.04
CA LEU A 623 24.13 -72.04 29.45
C LEU A 623 24.16 -71.04 28.28
N VAL A 624 23.04 -70.37 28.05
CA VAL A 624 22.89 -69.37 26.98
C VAL A 624 22.33 -68.06 27.53
N ASN A 625 22.78 -66.93 26.97
CA ASN A 625 22.22 -65.61 27.21
C ASN A 625 22.09 -64.81 25.91
N ASN A 626 21.06 -63.98 25.81
CA ASN A 626 20.93 -62.99 24.74
C ASN A 626 21.94 -61.85 24.91
N ASP A 627 21.93 -60.92 23.95
CA ASP A 627 22.20 -59.50 24.22
C ASP A 627 21.17 -58.90 25.21
N GLN A 628 21.45 -57.71 25.75
CA GLN A 628 20.49 -56.97 26.56
C GLN A 628 19.96 -55.74 25.81
N VAL A 629 18.65 -55.52 25.86
CA VAL A 629 18.01 -54.28 25.42
C VAL A 629 16.98 -53.85 26.46
N VAL A 630 17.14 -52.65 27.03
CA VAL A 630 16.20 -52.02 27.95
C VAL A 630 15.75 -50.68 27.37
N TRP A 631 14.43 -50.52 27.22
CA TRP A 631 13.77 -49.36 26.60
C TRP A 631 12.87 -48.68 27.63
N ASN A 632 13.14 -47.42 27.98
CA ASN A 632 12.41 -46.66 29.01
C ASN A 632 12.25 -47.45 30.34
N GLY A 633 13.30 -48.19 30.74
CA GLY A 633 13.30 -49.04 31.93
C GLY A 633 12.56 -50.39 31.79
N GLN A 634 12.04 -50.74 30.62
CA GLN A 634 11.44 -52.05 30.33
C GLN A 634 12.40 -52.94 29.53
N THR A 635 12.65 -54.16 30.00
CA THR A 635 13.48 -55.13 29.29
C THR A 635 12.77 -55.61 28.01
N VAL A 636 13.35 -55.30 26.86
CA VAL A 636 12.92 -55.77 25.53
C VAL A 636 13.68 -57.05 25.17
N MET A 637 14.97 -57.14 25.51
CA MET A 637 15.78 -58.35 25.38
C MET A 637 16.46 -58.65 26.72
N ASP A 638 16.19 -59.84 27.27
CA ASP A 638 16.71 -60.29 28.57
C ASP A 638 17.95 -61.16 28.37
N ASN A 639 19.06 -60.79 29.01
CA ASN A 639 20.33 -61.52 28.99
C ASN A 639 20.51 -62.45 30.21
N SER A 640 19.43 -62.82 30.90
CA SER A 640 19.49 -63.87 31.94
C SER A 640 19.94 -65.22 31.38
N GLU A 641 20.83 -65.91 32.10
CA GLU A 641 21.35 -67.22 31.70
C GLU A 641 20.26 -68.31 31.81
N GLN A 642 20.04 -69.06 30.73
CA GLN A 642 19.11 -70.20 30.66
C GLN A 642 19.85 -71.45 30.16
N GLU A 643 19.32 -72.66 30.38
CA GLU A 643 19.86 -73.88 29.75
C GLU A 643 19.27 -74.05 28.32
N GLU A 644 20.13 -74.39 27.34
CA GLU A 644 19.81 -74.67 25.93
C GLU A 644 19.23 -73.53 25.08
N THR A 645 18.20 -72.82 25.55
CA THR A 645 17.50 -71.78 24.77
C THR A 645 17.12 -70.60 25.65
N SER A 646 17.50 -69.41 25.20
CA SER A 646 17.22 -68.14 25.89
C SER A 646 15.76 -67.67 25.71
N PRO A 647 15.32 -66.63 26.45
CA PRO A 647 14.01 -66.02 26.24
C PRO A 647 13.92 -65.36 24.85
N THR A 648 12.77 -65.49 24.18
CA THR A 648 12.48 -64.75 22.94
C THR A 648 12.35 -63.25 23.25
N PRO A 649 12.97 -62.35 22.47
CA PRO A 649 12.85 -60.91 22.66
C PRO A 649 11.43 -60.39 22.47
N GLY A 650 11.15 -59.24 23.07
CA GLY A 650 10.01 -58.39 22.71
C GLY A 650 10.29 -57.53 21.48
N LEU A 651 9.35 -56.63 21.17
CA LEU A 651 9.53 -55.54 20.22
C LEU A 651 9.65 -54.22 20.99
N ILE A 652 10.44 -53.27 20.50
CA ILE A 652 10.33 -51.88 20.95
C ILE A 652 8.88 -51.39 20.72
N PRO A 653 8.23 -50.75 21.69
CA PRO A 653 6.87 -50.23 21.53
C PRO A 653 6.76 -49.28 20.33
N SER A 654 5.65 -49.33 19.61
CA SER A 654 5.38 -48.36 18.54
C SER A 654 5.17 -46.96 19.12
N PRO A 655 5.80 -45.91 18.57
CA PRO A 655 5.61 -44.54 19.03
C PRO A 655 4.17 -44.06 18.80
N SER A 656 3.73 -43.11 19.63
CA SER A 656 2.52 -42.34 19.39
C SER A 656 2.86 -41.02 18.71
N MET A 657 1.86 -40.31 18.17
CA MET A 657 2.02 -38.89 17.90
C MET A 657 2.38 -38.14 19.19
N MET A 658 3.22 -37.10 19.07
CA MET A 658 3.57 -36.22 20.17
C MET A 658 2.38 -35.39 20.67
N GLY A 659 2.48 -34.86 21.90
CA GLY A 659 1.48 -33.93 22.43
C GLY A 659 1.40 -32.65 21.61
N GLN A 660 0.19 -32.08 21.49
CA GLN A 660 -0.08 -30.93 20.61
C GLN A 660 0.72 -29.66 20.97
N ASP A 661 1.20 -29.57 22.21
CA ASP A 661 1.98 -28.43 22.72
C ASP A 661 3.49 -28.65 22.71
N VAL A 662 3.98 -29.82 22.25
CA VAL A 662 5.41 -30.14 22.23
C VAL A 662 6.16 -29.25 21.24
N LEU A 663 5.67 -29.14 20.00
CA LEU A 663 6.20 -28.22 18.99
C LEU A 663 5.16 -27.14 18.69
N TYR A 664 5.01 -26.20 19.62
CA TYR A 664 4.07 -25.09 19.52
C TYR A 664 4.71 -23.77 19.94
N GLN A 665 4.50 -22.71 19.15
CA GLN A 665 4.89 -21.35 19.49
C GLN A 665 3.85 -20.37 18.95
N SER A 666 3.44 -19.42 19.79
CA SER A 666 2.51 -18.32 19.49
C SER A 666 3.19 -16.96 19.69
N GLY A 667 2.56 -15.87 19.25
CA GLY A 667 3.10 -14.52 19.32
C GLY A 667 4.13 -14.24 18.24
N LEU A 668 4.06 -14.93 17.09
CA LEU A 668 4.94 -14.71 15.94
C LEU A 668 4.41 -13.51 15.15
N ILE A 669 4.84 -12.30 15.53
CA ILE A 669 4.34 -11.04 14.95
C ILE A 669 4.85 -10.90 13.51
N ILE A 670 3.92 -10.63 12.58
CA ILE A 670 4.24 -10.26 11.20
C ILE A 670 4.76 -8.82 11.22
N GLU A 671 5.98 -8.59 10.71
CA GLU A 671 6.63 -7.27 10.72
C GLU A 671 5.68 -6.17 10.24
N PRO A 672 5.43 -5.09 11.01
CA PRO A 672 4.45 -4.05 10.67
C PRO A 672 4.68 -3.40 9.29
N THR A 673 5.93 -3.38 8.84
CA THR A 673 6.38 -2.82 7.55
C THR A 673 6.44 -3.85 6.41
N LEU A 674 6.10 -5.13 6.67
CA LEU A 674 6.15 -6.18 5.66
C LEU A 674 5.14 -5.92 4.55
N ALA A 675 5.59 -5.92 3.30
CA ALA A 675 4.76 -5.69 2.14
C ALA A 675 3.63 -6.74 2.03
N ASN A 676 2.53 -6.36 1.39
CA ASN A 676 1.48 -7.30 1.05
C ASN A 676 2.02 -8.34 0.04
N SER A 677 1.76 -9.63 0.26
CA SER A 677 2.00 -10.67 -0.73
C SER A 677 0.92 -11.77 -0.69
N PHE A 678 0.72 -12.44 -1.83
CA PHE A 678 -0.40 -13.37 -2.05
C PHE A 678 0.06 -14.82 -2.03
N ARG A 679 -0.48 -15.62 -1.09
CA ARG A 679 -0.21 -17.05 -0.96
C ARG A 679 1.28 -17.41 -0.97
N GLU A 680 2.03 -16.75 -0.10
CA GLU A 680 3.42 -17.13 0.16
C GLU A 680 3.45 -18.52 0.81
N PRO A 681 4.12 -19.50 0.20
CA PRO A 681 4.08 -20.89 0.63
C PRO A 681 4.86 -21.08 1.94
N SER A 682 4.29 -21.84 2.87
CA SER A 682 5.01 -22.28 4.06
C SER A 682 5.75 -23.59 3.79
N SER A 683 6.98 -23.71 4.32
CA SER A 683 7.76 -24.94 4.32
C SER A 683 8.30 -25.24 5.72
N GLY A 684 8.89 -26.41 5.93
CA GLY A 684 9.48 -26.74 7.22
C GLY A 684 10.09 -28.13 7.28
N THR A 685 10.92 -28.33 8.30
CA THR A 685 11.69 -29.56 8.53
C THR A 685 11.60 -29.94 10.01
N ILE A 686 11.22 -31.18 10.32
CA ILE A 686 11.31 -31.75 11.66
C ILE A 686 12.59 -32.59 11.78
N ARG A 687 13.25 -32.55 12.93
CA ARG A 687 14.55 -33.18 13.15
C ARG A 687 14.55 -34.09 14.36
N TYR A 688 15.20 -35.24 14.22
CA TYR A 688 15.33 -36.25 15.26
C TYR A 688 16.81 -36.63 15.41
N ARG A 689 17.33 -36.64 16.65
CA ARG A 689 18.72 -36.98 16.96
C ARG A 689 18.82 -38.40 17.50
N MET A 690 19.89 -39.12 17.13
CA MET A 690 20.17 -40.47 17.61
C MET A 690 20.22 -40.49 19.15
N VAL A 691 19.55 -41.49 19.74
CA VAL A 691 19.50 -41.75 21.18
C VAL A 691 20.77 -42.47 21.62
N PRO A 692 21.45 -42.04 22.70
CA PRO A 692 22.59 -42.76 23.27
C PRO A 692 22.23 -44.21 23.59
N GLY A 693 23.06 -45.16 23.17
CA GLY A 693 22.78 -46.60 23.25
C GLY A 693 22.31 -47.22 21.94
N SER A 694 22.00 -46.42 20.91
CA SER A 694 21.88 -46.92 19.53
C SER A 694 23.24 -47.45 19.05
N LEU A 695 23.22 -48.52 18.25
CA LEU A 695 24.41 -49.12 17.65
C LEU A 695 24.61 -48.64 16.20
N ASP A 696 23.50 -48.45 15.48
CA ASP A 696 23.46 -48.14 14.06
C ASP A 696 22.80 -46.77 13.76
N GLY A 697 22.83 -46.37 12.49
CA GLY A 697 22.07 -45.23 11.97
C GLY A 697 22.91 -43.99 11.65
N GLN A 698 22.24 -42.84 11.52
CA GLN A 698 22.86 -41.52 11.31
C GLN A 698 22.78 -40.69 12.60
N SER A 699 23.65 -39.70 12.80
CA SER A 699 23.61 -38.90 14.03
C SER A 699 22.34 -38.04 14.17
N GLU A 700 21.75 -37.62 13.05
CA GLU A 700 20.52 -36.83 12.99
C GLU A 700 19.73 -37.18 11.71
N MET A 701 18.41 -37.29 11.81
CA MET A 701 17.49 -37.43 10.67
C MET A 701 16.67 -36.15 10.52
N SER A 702 16.40 -35.74 9.27
CA SER A 702 15.60 -34.55 8.93
C SER A 702 14.52 -34.90 7.92
N PHE A 703 13.29 -34.48 8.16
CA PHE A 703 12.12 -34.80 7.33
C PHE A 703 11.28 -33.55 7.02
N PRO A 704 10.72 -33.41 5.80
CA PRO A 704 9.85 -32.30 5.47
C PRO A 704 8.51 -32.39 6.22
N ILE A 705 7.96 -31.24 6.61
CA ILE A 705 6.67 -31.14 7.30
C ILE A 705 5.54 -30.96 6.29
N ALA A 706 4.57 -31.88 6.27
CA ALA A 706 3.43 -31.82 5.36
C ALA A 706 2.29 -30.90 5.86
N GLY A 707 1.45 -30.44 4.94
CA GLY A 707 0.17 -29.77 5.28
C GLY A 707 0.27 -28.33 5.81
N LEU A 708 1.48 -27.76 5.91
CA LEU A 708 1.68 -26.34 6.19
C LEU A 708 0.94 -25.48 5.13
N ASN A 709 0.19 -24.49 5.60
CA ASN A 709 -0.67 -23.65 4.76
C ASN A 709 0.07 -22.44 4.17
N ASP A 710 -0.39 -21.94 3.02
CA ASP A 710 0.02 -20.64 2.47
C ASP A 710 -0.35 -19.49 3.44
N ILE A 711 0.31 -18.33 3.30
CA ILE A 711 -0.09 -17.09 3.97
C ILE A 711 -0.22 -15.95 2.95
N THR A 712 -1.32 -15.22 3.02
CA THR A 712 -1.58 -13.99 2.27
C THR A 712 -1.42 -12.80 3.23
N VAL A 713 -0.30 -12.08 3.16
CA VAL A 713 -0.10 -10.84 3.91
C VAL A 713 -0.84 -9.72 3.19
N HIS A 714 -1.75 -9.04 3.89
CA HIS A 714 -2.56 -7.97 3.32
C HIS A 714 -3.04 -7.00 4.39
N THR A 715 -2.42 -5.82 4.45
CA THR A 715 -2.73 -4.79 5.44
C THR A 715 -3.85 -3.87 4.95
N PRO A 716 -5.03 -3.88 5.60
CA PRO A 716 -6.22 -3.19 5.10
C PRO A 716 -6.35 -1.76 5.63
N VAL A 717 -6.71 -0.84 4.75
CA VAL A 717 -7.14 0.53 5.07
C VAL A 717 -8.41 0.90 4.31
N VAL A 718 -9.16 1.83 4.88
CA VAL A 718 -10.44 2.32 4.35
C VAL A 718 -10.50 3.85 4.36
N ASN A 719 -11.43 4.41 3.59
CA ASN A 719 -11.66 5.83 3.46
C ASN A 719 -13.11 6.10 2.97
N ASP A 720 -14.06 6.16 3.90
CA ASP A 720 -15.45 6.56 3.63
C ASP A 720 -15.67 8.05 4.01
N SER A 721 -14.69 8.90 3.69
CA SER A 721 -14.72 10.31 4.10
C SER A 721 -15.76 11.14 3.34
N ALA A 722 -16.37 12.09 4.05
CA ALA A 722 -17.47 12.90 3.55
C ALA A 722 -17.45 14.31 4.16
N VAL A 723 -17.98 15.29 3.42
CA VAL A 723 -18.32 16.62 3.96
C VAL A 723 -19.82 16.64 4.24
N PRO A 724 -20.27 16.76 5.50
CA PRO A 724 -21.70 16.94 5.81
C PRO A 724 -22.26 18.23 5.20
N ASP A 725 -23.51 18.19 4.75
CA ASP A 725 -24.21 19.32 4.12
C ASP A 725 -24.80 20.31 5.16
N ASP A 726 -24.16 20.45 6.31
CA ASP A 726 -24.61 21.27 7.45
C ASP A 726 -24.70 22.78 7.12
N ASN A 727 -24.05 23.18 6.03
CA ASN A 727 -24.08 24.53 5.49
C ASN A 727 -25.29 24.80 4.56
N ARG A 728 -26.10 23.78 4.23
CA ARG A 728 -27.31 23.93 3.38
C ARG A 728 -28.28 25.04 3.83
N PRO A 729 -28.55 25.28 5.12
CA PRO A 729 -29.44 26.37 5.57
C PRO A 729 -28.94 27.78 5.20
N PHE A 730 -27.67 27.92 4.79
CA PHE A 730 -27.03 29.16 4.38
C PHE A 730 -26.84 29.26 2.85
N ASP A 731 -27.32 28.27 2.08
CA ASP A 731 -27.29 28.27 0.61
C ASP A 731 -28.23 29.33 0.03
N GLN A 732 -27.65 30.45 -0.41
CA GLN A 732 -28.36 31.57 -1.02
C GLN A 732 -28.62 31.40 -2.51
N ARG A 733 -28.25 30.28 -3.15
CA ARG A 733 -28.49 30.08 -4.59
C ARG A 733 -29.99 30.07 -4.88
N MET A 734 -30.40 30.84 -5.88
CA MET A 734 -31.78 30.84 -6.38
C MET A 734 -32.15 29.53 -7.09
N VAL A 735 -31.13 28.76 -7.52
CA VAL A 735 -31.23 27.36 -7.96
C VAL A 735 -30.16 26.56 -7.20
N PRO A 736 -30.52 25.93 -6.06
CA PRO A 736 -29.59 25.10 -5.29
C PRO A 736 -29.22 23.82 -6.05
N ASP A 737 -27.94 23.44 -6.00
CA ASP A 737 -27.49 22.11 -6.42
C ASP A 737 -27.54 21.13 -5.23
N TRP A 738 -28.34 20.07 -5.37
CA TRP A 738 -28.54 19.01 -4.38
C TRP A 738 -27.67 17.77 -4.62
N SER A 739 -26.92 17.71 -5.72
CA SER A 739 -26.04 16.57 -6.05
C SER A 739 -24.77 16.52 -5.21
N ARG A 740 -24.47 17.57 -4.44
CA ARG A 740 -23.28 17.70 -3.59
C ARG A 740 -23.50 18.59 -2.36
N PRO A 741 -22.72 18.42 -1.29
CA PRO A 741 -22.67 19.35 -0.16
C PRO A 741 -22.29 20.77 -0.58
N VAL A 742 -22.85 21.78 0.10
CA VAL A 742 -22.49 23.19 -0.09
C VAL A 742 -21.47 23.64 0.96
N ILE A 743 -20.53 24.50 0.58
CA ILE A 743 -19.62 25.19 1.48
C ILE A 743 -19.76 26.70 1.24
N ILE A 744 -19.95 27.48 2.31
CA ILE A 744 -20.13 28.93 2.23
C ILE A 744 -18.80 29.64 2.52
N LEU A 745 -18.47 30.64 1.71
CA LEU A 745 -17.29 31.48 1.91
C LEU A 745 -17.33 32.19 3.27
N ASP A 746 -16.19 32.24 3.97
CA ASP A 746 -16.07 32.78 5.35
C ASP A 746 -16.98 32.10 6.40
N ARG A 747 -17.25 30.81 6.22
CA ARG A 747 -17.94 29.95 7.20
C ARG A 747 -17.13 28.66 7.48
N PRO A 748 -17.21 28.07 8.68
CA PRO A 748 -16.70 26.72 8.92
C PRO A 748 -17.47 25.65 8.12
N PHE A 749 -16.81 24.50 7.94
CA PHE A 749 -17.38 23.24 7.47
C PHE A 749 -16.58 22.06 8.05
N THR A 750 -17.22 20.90 8.15
CA THR A 750 -16.61 19.69 8.72
C THR A 750 -16.21 18.71 7.62
N LEU A 751 -15.09 18.02 7.82
CA LEU A 751 -14.73 16.80 7.10
C LEU A 751 -14.83 15.63 8.08
N ASN A 752 -15.74 14.69 7.81
CA ASN A 752 -15.76 13.38 8.46
C ASN A 752 -14.77 12.47 7.73
N PHE A 753 -13.89 11.81 8.47
CA PHE A 753 -12.81 10.99 7.92
C PHE A 753 -12.29 10.01 8.99
N ASP A 754 -13.14 9.12 9.48
CA ASP A 754 -12.71 8.01 10.34
C ASP A 754 -12.20 6.79 9.54
N GLU A 755 -11.74 5.78 10.28
CA GLU A 755 -11.20 4.52 9.79
C GLU A 755 -12.22 3.36 9.87
N THR A 756 -13.51 3.64 10.03
CA THR A 756 -14.58 2.65 10.28
C THR A 756 -15.50 2.47 9.08
N ALA A 757 -15.14 1.55 8.18
CA ALA A 757 -15.92 1.27 6.98
C ALA A 757 -15.86 -0.22 6.55
N GLN A 758 -16.51 -0.55 5.45
CA GLN A 758 -16.57 -1.90 4.87
C GLN A 758 -15.32 -2.18 4.01
N HIS A 759 -14.53 -3.18 4.39
CA HIS A 759 -13.49 -3.79 3.55
C HIS A 759 -13.97 -5.11 2.90
N ARG A 760 -13.06 -5.94 2.38
CA ARG A 760 -13.34 -7.29 1.85
C ARG A 760 -14.13 -8.16 2.84
N PRO A 761 -15.16 -8.92 2.39
CA PRO A 761 -15.95 -9.81 3.24
C PRO A 761 -15.25 -11.17 3.46
N ILE A 762 -14.10 -11.16 4.16
CA ILE A 762 -13.35 -12.37 4.56
C ILE A 762 -13.24 -12.45 6.09
N GLN A 763 -12.84 -13.62 6.62
CA GLN A 763 -12.70 -13.82 8.07
C GLN A 763 -11.63 -12.87 8.65
N GLY A 764 -12.00 -12.15 9.71
CA GLY A 764 -11.15 -11.10 10.29
C GLY A 764 -11.17 -9.78 9.52
N TYR A 765 -12.09 -9.58 8.57
CA TYR A 765 -12.34 -8.32 7.86
C TYR A 765 -13.86 -8.06 7.82
N GLY A 766 -14.30 -6.93 7.24
CA GLY A 766 -15.71 -6.60 7.05
C GLY A 766 -15.97 -5.12 7.32
N TYR A 767 -17.12 -4.79 7.92
CA TYR A 767 -17.36 -3.47 8.48
C TYR A 767 -16.83 -3.40 9.92
N ARG A 768 -15.78 -2.61 10.15
CA ARG A 768 -15.12 -2.41 11.45
C ARG A 768 -14.18 -1.20 11.40
N ASP A 769 -13.57 -0.87 12.55
CA ASP A 769 -12.44 0.06 12.66
C ASP A 769 -11.14 -0.56 12.08
N TYR A 770 -10.39 0.24 11.31
CA TYR A 770 -9.11 -0.08 10.67
C TYR A 770 -7.95 0.84 11.13
N ALA A 771 -8.15 1.67 12.17
CA ALA A 771 -7.15 2.62 12.66
C ALA A 771 -5.80 1.96 13.04
N ALA A 772 -5.83 0.75 13.63
CA ALA A 772 -4.63 -0.02 13.98
C ALA A 772 -3.69 -0.33 12.79
N TYR A 773 -4.24 -0.40 11.57
CA TYR A 773 -3.49 -0.70 10.35
C TYR A 773 -3.20 0.56 9.49
N THR A 774 -3.63 1.74 9.96
CA THR A 774 -3.53 3.01 9.24
C THR A 774 -2.33 3.82 9.73
N LYS A 775 -1.44 4.17 8.79
CA LYS A 775 -0.18 4.91 8.99
C LYS A 775 -0.40 6.42 9.08
N GLU A 776 -1.12 6.95 8.10
CA GLU A 776 -1.47 8.36 7.99
C GLU A 776 -2.80 8.52 7.23
N LYS A 777 -3.52 9.60 7.54
CA LYS A 777 -4.67 10.08 6.79
C LYS A 777 -4.35 11.49 6.31
N ARG A 778 -4.67 11.82 5.05
CA ARG A 778 -4.43 13.18 4.51
C ARG A 778 -5.54 13.66 3.60
N VAL A 779 -5.76 14.97 3.58
CA VAL A 779 -6.72 15.66 2.70
C VAL A 779 -6.03 16.73 1.86
N ARG A 780 -6.46 16.88 0.61
CA ARG A 780 -6.04 17.94 -0.30
C ARG A 780 -7.28 18.68 -0.81
N PHE A 781 -7.33 19.97 -0.52
CA PHE A 781 -8.36 20.88 -1.03
C PHE A 781 -7.86 21.54 -2.34
N PRO A 782 -8.68 21.63 -3.40
CA PRO A 782 -8.36 22.38 -4.62
C PRO A 782 -8.49 23.91 -4.44
N PHE A 783 -8.71 24.35 -3.21
CA PHE A 783 -8.84 25.74 -2.78
C PHE A 783 -8.13 25.94 -1.43
N GLY A 784 -7.81 27.18 -1.07
CA GLY A 784 -7.20 27.46 0.23
C GLY A 784 -8.19 27.32 1.39
N VAL A 785 -7.74 26.81 2.53
CA VAL A 785 -8.55 26.64 3.76
C VAL A 785 -7.79 27.11 4.99
N PHE A 786 -8.52 27.43 6.06
CA PHE A 786 -7.98 27.64 7.40
C PHE A 786 -8.28 26.44 8.32
N GLN A 787 -7.34 26.10 9.19
CA GLN A 787 -7.52 25.18 10.31
C GLN A 787 -6.81 25.78 11.52
N ASN A 788 -7.52 26.04 12.62
CA ASN A 788 -6.96 26.67 13.84
C ASN A 788 -6.13 27.94 13.53
N GLU A 789 -6.70 28.87 12.75
CA GLU A 789 -6.05 30.08 12.21
C GLU A 789 -4.82 29.87 11.27
N VAL A 790 -4.37 28.63 11.05
CA VAL A 790 -3.31 28.31 10.09
C VAL A 790 -3.90 28.20 8.68
N TYR A 791 -3.34 28.96 7.74
CA TYR A 791 -3.74 28.90 6.33
C TYR A 791 -2.99 27.83 5.55
N TYR A 792 -3.73 26.94 4.89
CA TYR A 792 -3.24 25.95 3.95
C TYR A 792 -3.62 26.39 2.52
N PRO A 793 -2.64 26.61 1.62
CA PRO A 793 -2.92 26.92 0.22
C PRO A 793 -3.63 25.76 -0.51
N ALA A 794 -4.26 26.08 -1.64
CA ALA A 794 -4.78 25.08 -2.58
C ALA A 794 -3.71 24.03 -2.95
N ASP A 795 -4.17 22.81 -3.20
CA ASP A 795 -3.38 21.62 -3.53
C ASP A 795 -2.28 21.24 -2.51
N THR A 796 -2.37 21.76 -1.28
CA THR A 796 -1.52 21.33 -0.16
C THR A 796 -2.14 20.10 0.53
N TRP A 797 -1.34 19.05 0.73
CA TRP A 797 -1.73 17.93 1.60
C TRP A 797 -1.70 18.36 3.07
N ILE A 798 -2.82 18.16 3.77
CA ILE A 798 -2.99 18.39 5.20
C ILE A 798 -3.08 17.01 5.87
N GLN A 799 -2.15 16.71 6.78
CA GLN A 799 -2.17 15.47 7.55
C GLN A 799 -3.21 15.54 8.66
N ILE A 800 -3.99 14.46 8.81
CA ILE A 800 -5.05 14.26 9.79
C ILE A 800 -4.60 13.13 10.73
N PRO A 801 -4.60 13.32 12.07
CA PRO A 801 -4.18 12.26 12.99
C PRO A 801 -5.09 11.04 12.92
N VAL A 802 -4.48 9.85 12.89
CA VAL A 802 -5.18 8.56 12.97
C VAL A 802 -6.06 8.50 14.23
N GLY A 803 -7.27 7.99 14.11
CA GLY A 803 -8.29 8.00 15.15
C GLY A 803 -9.02 9.35 15.36
N THR A 804 -8.76 10.37 14.53
CA THR A 804 -9.60 11.59 14.48
C THR A 804 -10.77 11.36 13.52
N PRO A 805 -12.04 11.30 13.98
CA PRO A 805 -13.17 10.95 13.12
C PRO A 805 -13.74 12.12 12.32
N SER A 806 -13.57 13.34 12.82
CA SER A 806 -14.12 14.57 12.22
C SER A 806 -13.21 15.76 12.52
N ILE A 807 -13.05 16.67 11.56
CA ILE A 807 -12.25 17.89 11.73
C ILE A 807 -12.89 19.10 11.05
N GLU A 808 -12.81 20.27 11.68
CA GLU A 808 -13.35 21.52 11.15
C GLU A 808 -12.29 22.31 10.35
N PHE A 809 -12.72 22.89 9.23
CA PHE A 809 -11.98 23.85 8.43
C PHE A 809 -12.83 25.11 8.22
N LYS A 810 -12.20 26.29 8.10
CA LYS A 810 -12.89 27.54 7.72
C LYS A 810 -12.50 27.99 6.32
N MET A 811 -13.49 28.38 5.51
CA MET A 811 -13.23 28.98 4.21
C MET A 811 -12.67 30.41 4.32
N PRO A 812 -11.67 30.81 3.51
CA PRO A 812 -11.35 32.21 3.27
C PRO A 812 -12.47 32.91 2.46
N THR A 813 -12.42 34.23 2.34
CA THR A 813 -13.33 34.98 1.45
C THR A 813 -12.92 34.91 -0.03
N TRP A 814 -11.62 34.74 -0.31
CA TRP A 814 -11.00 34.94 -1.63
C TRP A 814 -10.88 33.70 -2.51
N VAL A 815 -11.57 32.62 -2.16
CA VAL A 815 -11.78 31.49 -3.08
C VAL A 815 -12.94 31.86 -4.00
N ASP A 816 -12.70 31.75 -5.31
CA ASP A 816 -13.73 32.02 -6.31
C ASP A 816 -14.89 30.99 -6.17
N GLU A 817 -16.13 31.42 -6.41
CA GLU A 817 -17.31 30.54 -6.34
C GLU A 817 -17.33 29.51 -7.48
N GLY A 818 -17.61 28.24 -7.18
CA GLY A 818 -17.61 27.18 -8.18
C GLY A 818 -17.77 25.76 -7.63
N ASP A 819 -17.70 24.80 -8.55
CA ASP A 819 -17.72 23.37 -8.27
C ASP A 819 -16.30 22.84 -8.07
N TYR A 820 -16.09 22.05 -7.01
CA TYR A 820 -14.78 21.54 -6.60
C TYR A 820 -14.85 20.07 -6.20
N VAL A 821 -13.68 19.40 -6.19
CA VAL A 821 -13.52 18.02 -5.71
C VAL A 821 -12.38 17.98 -4.69
N ILE A 822 -12.70 17.62 -3.46
CA ILE A 822 -11.73 17.41 -2.38
C ILE A 822 -11.21 15.97 -2.48
N ARG A 823 -9.90 15.75 -2.33
CA ARG A 823 -9.31 14.41 -2.33
C ARG A 823 -8.81 14.04 -0.95
N THR A 824 -9.08 12.82 -0.50
CA THR A 824 -8.55 12.27 0.76
C THR A 824 -7.84 10.94 0.50
N GLU A 825 -6.89 10.57 1.36
CA GLU A 825 -6.14 9.32 1.27
C GLU A 825 -5.82 8.77 2.68
N SER A 826 -6.12 7.50 2.93
CA SER A 826 -5.67 6.70 4.08
C SER A 826 -4.59 5.72 3.61
N TRP A 827 -3.47 5.62 4.32
CA TRP A 827 -2.33 4.79 3.91
C TRP A 827 -2.03 3.68 4.94
N ALA A 828 -1.69 2.48 4.48
CA ALA A 828 -1.41 1.32 5.33
C ALA A 828 -0.04 1.42 6.06
N ILE A 829 0.08 0.82 7.25
CA ILE A 829 1.33 0.80 8.05
C ILE A 829 2.55 0.23 7.30
N ASN A 830 2.34 -0.68 6.35
CA ASN A 830 3.38 -1.26 5.50
C ASN A 830 3.61 -0.52 4.17
N SER A 831 2.98 0.64 3.94
CA SER A 831 3.22 1.47 2.75
C SER A 831 4.57 2.20 2.82
N SER A 832 5.26 2.31 1.68
CA SER A 832 6.38 3.23 1.48
C SER A 832 5.93 4.68 1.18
N GLY A 833 4.70 4.87 0.69
CA GLY A 833 4.03 6.18 0.49
C GLY A 833 3.95 6.62 -0.97
N ILE A 834 4.26 5.73 -1.91
CA ILE A 834 4.28 5.98 -3.36
C ILE A 834 3.45 4.96 -4.16
N GLU A 835 2.77 4.04 -3.49
CA GLU A 835 1.94 3.01 -4.12
C GLU A 835 0.61 3.58 -4.66
N SER A 836 -0.15 2.74 -5.37
CA SER A 836 -1.45 3.14 -5.91
C SER A 836 -2.56 3.11 -4.83
N CYS A 837 -3.52 4.03 -4.98
CA CYS A 837 -4.73 4.13 -4.17
C CYS A 837 -5.93 3.49 -4.89
N GLU A 838 -6.84 2.88 -4.13
CA GLU A 838 -8.15 2.45 -4.62
C GLU A 838 -9.31 3.24 -3.98
N PRO A 839 -10.46 3.40 -4.66
CA PRO A 839 -11.64 4.06 -4.09
C PRO A 839 -12.19 3.34 -2.85
N ASN A 840 -12.39 4.08 -1.77
CA ASN A 840 -12.98 3.66 -0.47
C ASN A 840 -12.19 2.62 0.35
N GLN A 841 -11.43 1.72 -0.26
CA GLN A 841 -10.68 0.64 0.40
C GLN A 841 -9.54 0.16 -0.50
N ASN A 842 -8.44 -0.36 0.07
CA ASN A 842 -7.47 -1.14 -0.70
C ASN A 842 -7.93 -2.60 -0.84
N ALA A 843 -8.89 -2.87 -1.71
CA ALA A 843 -9.42 -4.23 -1.90
C ALA A 843 -8.45 -5.13 -2.68
N ASN A 844 -7.70 -4.56 -3.61
CA ASN A 844 -6.62 -5.24 -4.32
C ASN A 844 -5.37 -5.30 -3.45
N LEU A 845 -4.77 -6.49 -3.35
CA LEU A 845 -3.59 -6.76 -2.54
C LEU A 845 -2.37 -5.90 -2.96
N ALA A 846 -2.27 -5.51 -4.23
CA ALA A 846 -1.20 -4.65 -4.74
C ALA A 846 -1.30 -3.18 -4.28
N ASN A 847 -2.42 -2.76 -3.69
CA ASN A 847 -2.69 -1.38 -3.29
C ASN A 847 -2.55 -1.19 -1.77
N TYR A 848 -2.02 -0.04 -1.36
CA TYR A 848 -1.67 0.29 0.04
C TYR A 848 -2.36 1.56 0.54
N CYS A 849 -3.22 2.15 -0.30
CA CYS A 849 -3.93 3.39 -0.05
C CYS A 849 -5.41 3.24 -0.37
N ALA A 850 -6.26 3.82 0.47
CA ALA A 850 -7.69 4.01 0.22
C ALA A 850 -7.96 5.52 0.00
N SER A 851 -8.44 5.89 -1.18
CA SER A 851 -8.72 7.27 -1.55
C SER A 851 -10.22 7.54 -1.72
N GLN A 852 -10.64 8.79 -1.51
CA GLN A 852 -11.99 9.27 -1.82
C GLN A 852 -11.91 10.61 -2.56
N GLU A 853 -12.86 10.85 -3.46
CA GLU A 853 -13.06 12.12 -4.16
C GLU A 853 -14.45 12.68 -3.82
N ILE A 854 -14.48 13.76 -3.03
CA ILE A 854 -15.70 14.34 -2.46
C ILE A 854 -16.07 15.59 -3.28
N PRO A 855 -17.11 15.57 -4.12
CA PRO A 855 -17.58 16.76 -4.82
C PRO A 855 -18.25 17.73 -3.83
N VAL A 856 -17.98 19.03 -3.98
CA VAL A 856 -18.57 20.11 -3.16
C VAL A 856 -18.83 21.36 -4.02
N GLY A 857 -19.77 22.20 -3.61
CA GLY A 857 -20.05 23.50 -4.24
C GLY A 857 -19.71 24.66 -3.32
N VAL A 858 -18.79 25.53 -3.73
CA VAL A 858 -18.39 26.73 -2.96
C VAL A 858 -19.21 27.94 -3.40
N VAL A 859 -19.86 28.60 -2.44
CA VAL A 859 -20.90 29.61 -2.69
C VAL A 859 -20.68 30.88 -1.85
N GLY A 860 -20.91 32.05 -2.45
CA GLY A 860 -20.87 33.35 -1.80
C GLY A 860 -22.12 33.68 -0.97
N ARG A 861 -22.21 34.92 -0.48
CA ARG A 861 -23.36 35.40 0.30
C ARG A 861 -23.58 36.91 0.18
N LEU A 862 -24.84 37.35 0.18
CA LEU A 862 -25.28 38.72 0.50
C LEU A 862 -25.69 38.81 1.98
N PHE A 863 -25.35 39.91 2.67
CA PHE A 863 -25.56 40.07 4.11
C PHE A 863 -25.39 41.54 4.56
N GLN A 864 -25.65 41.81 5.85
CA GLN A 864 -25.49 43.09 6.55
C GLN A 864 -26.22 44.27 5.89
N PHE A 865 -27.44 44.05 5.37
CA PHE A 865 -28.28 45.14 4.86
C PHE A 865 -28.69 46.11 5.97
N ARG A 866 -28.51 47.41 5.72
CA ARG A 866 -28.90 48.48 6.65
C ARG A 866 -29.32 49.76 5.92
N VAL A 867 -30.25 50.49 6.51
CA VAL A 867 -30.55 51.89 6.16
C VAL A 867 -29.79 52.78 7.15
N TRP A 868 -29.00 53.71 6.61
CA TRP A 868 -28.04 54.49 7.37
C TRP A 868 -28.22 56.01 7.24
N ASP A 869 -29.05 56.49 6.31
CA ASP A 869 -29.51 57.90 6.28
C ASP A 869 -30.84 58.04 5.54
N ILE A 870 -31.58 59.12 5.80
CA ILE A 870 -32.81 59.48 5.10
C ILE A 870 -32.80 60.99 4.86
N GLY A 871 -33.03 61.43 3.62
CA GLY A 871 -33.05 62.85 3.22
C GLY A 871 -34.21 63.68 3.77
N ASP A 872 -35.06 63.10 4.62
CA ASP A 872 -36.11 63.77 5.38
C ASP A 872 -35.47 64.43 6.61
N PHE A 873 -35.56 65.76 6.70
CA PHE A 873 -34.84 66.56 7.69
C PHE A 873 -35.18 66.19 9.15
N ARG A 874 -36.30 65.50 9.41
CA ARG A 874 -36.67 64.99 10.74
C ARG A 874 -35.75 63.86 11.21
N TYR A 875 -35.13 63.14 10.27
CA TYR A 875 -34.18 62.05 10.53
C TYR A 875 -32.73 62.52 10.65
N GLU A 876 -32.43 63.78 10.33
CA GLU A 876 -31.04 64.26 10.27
C GLU A 876 -30.29 64.09 11.60
N LYS A 877 -30.96 64.32 12.74
CA LYS A 877 -30.38 64.12 14.08
C LYS A 877 -30.44 62.68 14.58
N VAL A 878 -31.07 61.77 13.84
CA VAL A 878 -31.02 60.32 14.11
C VAL A 878 -29.69 59.80 13.56
N PHE A 879 -29.40 60.10 12.29
CA PHE A 879 -28.26 59.54 11.57
C PHE A 879 -26.98 60.39 11.63
N ARG A 880 -27.05 61.70 11.89
CA ARG A 880 -25.91 62.63 11.78
C ARG A 880 -25.62 63.39 13.07
N THR A 881 -24.35 63.71 13.33
CA THR A 881 -23.89 64.35 14.59
C THR A 881 -24.47 65.74 14.82
N ALA A 882 -24.77 66.47 13.73
CA ALA A 882 -25.44 67.76 13.74
C ALA A 882 -26.17 68.00 12.41
N ALA A 883 -27.08 68.99 12.38
CA ALA A 883 -27.74 69.41 11.16
C ALA A 883 -26.73 69.92 10.12
N GLY A 884 -26.79 69.41 8.89
CA GLY A 884 -25.81 69.67 7.82
C GLY A 884 -24.46 68.96 7.98
N SER A 885 -24.25 68.10 8.99
CA SER A 885 -23.01 67.33 9.17
C SER A 885 -22.89 66.19 8.15
N THR A 886 -21.67 65.83 7.77
CA THR A 886 -21.35 64.57 7.06
C THR A 886 -21.04 63.42 8.00
N GLU A 887 -20.76 63.71 9.28
CA GLU A 887 -20.42 62.71 10.28
C GLU A 887 -21.70 62.02 10.80
N HIS A 888 -21.65 60.69 10.86
CA HIS A 888 -22.76 59.87 11.33
C HIS A 888 -22.76 59.65 12.85
N THR A 889 -23.91 59.30 13.40
CA THR A 889 -24.06 58.73 14.76
C THR A 889 -23.87 57.21 14.73
N ASP A 890 -23.85 56.58 15.90
CA ASP A 890 -23.92 55.12 16.04
C ASP A 890 -25.33 54.52 15.75
N TRP A 891 -26.32 55.34 15.35
CA TRP A 891 -27.71 54.90 15.18
C TRP A 891 -28.07 54.64 13.72
N MET A 892 -27.96 53.38 13.30
CA MET A 892 -28.45 52.87 12.00
C MET A 892 -29.59 51.86 12.19
N TYR A 893 -30.31 51.55 11.10
CA TYR A 893 -31.35 50.52 11.09
C TYR A 893 -30.88 49.29 10.30
N TYR A 894 -30.67 48.17 11.00
CA TYR A 894 -30.10 46.93 10.46
C TYR A 894 -31.18 45.91 10.09
N ALA A 895 -30.87 45.00 9.17
CA ALA A 895 -31.71 43.87 8.78
C ALA A 895 -32.19 43.06 10.00
N GLY A 896 -31.33 42.83 10.99
CA GLY A 896 -31.70 42.20 12.25
C GLY A 896 -30.61 42.34 13.33
N GLY A 897 -30.78 41.60 14.44
CA GLY A 897 -29.89 41.65 15.61
C GLY A 897 -28.68 40.71 15.58
N ARG A 898 -28.50 39.92 14.50
CA ARG A 898 -27.50 38.84 14.37
C ARG A 898 -26.59 39.03 13.16
N ASP A 899 -25.47 38.31 13.16
CA ASP A 899 -24.54 38.25 12.04
C ASP A 899 -25.02 37.31 10.91
N GLU A 900 -24.26 37.28 9.82
CA GLU A 900 -24.45 36.41 8.65
C GLU A 900 -24.30 34.90 8.90
N ASN A 901 -23.91 34.51 10.12
CA ASN A 901 -23.85 33.13 10.59
C ASN A 901 -24.97 32.79 11.58
N GLY A 902 -25.85 33.76 11.90
CA GLY A 902 -26.97 33.64 12.82
C GLY A 902 -26.63 33.90 14.30
N GLN A 903 -25.44 34.42 14.61
CA GLN A 903 -24.97 34.66 15.98
C GLN A 903 -25.44 36.02 16.53
N PRO A 904 -25.84 36.11 17.80
CA PRO A 904 -26.21 37.37 18.45
C PRO A 904 -25.13 38.46 18.38
N THR A 905 -25.54 39.68 18.03
CA THR A 905 -24.68 40.89 18.12
C THR A 905 -25.18 41.80 19.24
N ALA A 906 -24.46 42.92 19.48
CA ALA A 906 -24.91 43.99 20.37
C ALA A 906 -26.19 44.74 19.92
N LEU A 907 -26.85 44.29 18.84
CA LEU A 907 -28.16 44.76 18.38
C LEU A 907 -29.31 43.81 18.73
N GLU A 908 -29.04 42.58 19.16
CA GLU A 908 -30.12 41.67 19.60
C GLU A 908 -30.85 42.28 20.82
N GLY A 909 -32.19 42.22 20.80
CA GLY A 909 -33.03 42.88 21.82
C GLY A 909 -33.19 44.40 21.66
N LYS A 910 -32.65 45.04 20.62
CA LYS A 910 -32.83 46.48 20.34
C LYS A 910 -33.76 46.76 19.14
N PRO A 911 -35.07 46.45 19.22
CA PRO A 911 -35.97 46.49 18.07
C PRO A 911 -36.12 47.87 17.41
N GLN A 912 -35.76 48.98 18.08
CA GLN A 912 -35.77 50.32 17.48
C GLN A 912 -34.62 50.54 16.48
N GLN A 913 -33.53 49.75 16.55
CA GLN A 913 -32.43 49.76 15.57
C GLN A 913 -32.59 48.68 14.48
N LEU A 914 -33.74 48.00 14.41
CA LEU A 914 -34.00 46.92 13.46
C LEU A 914 -35.10 47.30 12.45
N LEU A 915 -34.93 46.88 11.20
CA LEU A 915 -35.88 47.08 10.10
C LEU A 915 -37.19 46.29 10.34
N PRO A 916 -38.35 46.78 9.85
CA PRO A 916 -38.52 48.01 9.07
C PRO A 916 -38.52 49.30 9.92
N ILE A 917 -38.11 50.41 9.32
CA ILE A 917 -38.29 51.77 9.86
C ILE A 917 -39.79 52.09 9.86
N ARG A 918 -40.34 52.51 11.01
CA ARG A 918 -41.78 52.45 11.31
C ARG A 918 -42.17 53.38 12.47
N PRO A 919 -43.48 53.64 12.70
CA PRO A 919 -43.93 54.25 13.94
C PRO A 919 -43.43 53.46 15.17
N GLY A 920 -42.86 54.16 16.13
CA GLY A 920 -42.22 53.61 17.33
C GLY A 920 -40.72 53.30 17.22
N SER A 921 -40.10 53.30 16.02
CA SER A 921 -38.66 53.02 15.88
C SER A 921 -37.76 54.27 15.96
N VAL A 922 -38.30 55.46 15.75
CA VAL A 922 -37.53 56.71 15.65
C VAL A 922 -37.18 57.29 17.04
N PRO A 923 -35.89 57.54 17.36
CA PRO A 923 -35.50 58.22 18.59
C PRO A 923 -36.06 59.65 18.67
N GLY A 924 -36.61 60.03 19.83
CA GLY A 924 -37.15 61.36 20.11
C GLY A 924 -38.50 61.66 19.42
N GLU A 925 -38.67 61.24 18.18
CA GLU A 925 -39.83 61.55 17.32
C GLU A 925 -40.65 60.29 16.98
N ALA A 926 -41.03 59.52 18.01
CA ALA A 926 -41.55 58.15 17.88
C ALA A 926 -42.82 57.99 17.00
N ALA A 927 -43.55 59.06 16.69
CA ALA A 927 -44.70 59.03 15.78
C ALA A 927 -44.32 59.10 14.29
N THR A 928 -43.07 59.42 13.97
CA THR A 928 -42.63 59.82 12.62
C THR A 928 -42.30 58.64 11.72
N VAL A 929 -42.70 58.79 10.45
CA VAL A 929 -42.23 58.06 9.27
C VAL A 929 -41.87 59.08 8.18
N PRO A 930 -40.99 58.78 7.20
CA PRO A 930 -40.67 59.71 6.14
C PRO A 930 -41.89 60.02 5.26
N HIS A 931 -41.97 61.26 4.76
CA HIS A 931 -43.00 61.61 3.78
C HIS A 931 -42.65 61.08 2.38
N SER A 932 -43.68 60.79 1.59
CA SER A 932 -43.52 60.26 0.24
C SER A 932 -42.65 61.17 -0.64
N GLY A 933 -41.63 60.60 -1.27
CA GLY A 933 -40.67 61.31 -2.13
C GLY A 933 -39.28 61.58 -1.52
N TYR A 934 -39.11 61.50 -0.20
CA TYR A 934 -37.75 61.53 0.39
C TYR A 934 -37.01 60.21 0.12
N ALA A 935 -35.71 60.28 -0.14
CA ALA A 935 -34.86 59.11 -0.36
C ALA A 935 -34.24 58.59 0.93
N PHE A 936 -34.14 57.26 1.04
CA PHE A 936 -33.31 56.59 2.04
C PHE A 936 -32.05 56.02 1.39
N LEU A 937 -30.96 56.11 2.13
CA LEU A 937 -29.64 55.64 1.75
C LEU A 937 -29.35 54.36 2.52
N PHE A 938 -28.96 53.32 1.78
CA PHE A 938 -28.75 51.98 2.32
C PHE A 938 -27.45 51.38 1.79
N ASP A 939 -26.92 50.44 2.55
CA ASP A 939 -25.78 49.63 2.16
C ASP A 939 -25.93 48.18 2.63
N PHE A 940 -25.17 47.29 2.01
CA PHE A 940 -25.06 45.86 2.33
C PHE A 940 -23.76 45.31 1.75
N ARG A 941 -23.41 44.07 2.11
CA ARG A 941 -22.17 43.43 1.70
C ARG A 941 -22.42 42.16 0.88
N THR A 942 -21.45 41.83 0.03
CA THR A 942 -21.36 40.51 -0.61
C THR A 942 -19.95 39.92 -0.48
N ILE A 943 -19.87 38.61 -0.38
CA ILE A 943 -18.64 37.81 -0.51
C ILE A 943 -18.81 36.89 -1.72
N GLY A 944 -17.77 36.71 -2.52
CA GLY A 944 -17.76 35.86 -3.73
C GLY A 944 -17.52 36.66 -5.01
N ASN A 945 -17.97 36.13 -6.15
CA ASN A 945 -17.53 36.57 -7.48
C ASN A 945 -18.29 37.77 -8.05
N VAL A 946 -18.89 38.62 -7.19
CA VAL A 946 -19.72 39.77 -7.61
C VAL A 946 -18.88 41.04 -7.82
N TRP A 947 -17.69 40.90 -8.41
CA TRP A 947 -16.69 41.98 -8.48
C TRP A 947 -16.34 42.49 -9.88
N ASP A 948 -16.62 41.75 -10.97
CA ASP A 948 -16.28 42.21 -12.32
C ASP A 948 -17.32 43.20 -12.89
N LYS A 949 -16.99 43.81 -14.03
CA LYS A 949 -17.79 44.78 -14.78
C LYS A 949 -19.19 44.28 -15.17
N GLY A 950 -19.33 42.97 -15.38
CA GLY A 950 -20.61 42.31 -15.69
C GLY A 950 -21.46 42.00 -14.46
N GLU A 951 -20.91 42.11 -13.26
CA GLU A 951 -21.57 41.71 -12.03
C GLU A 951 -22.28 42.89 -11.36
N GLY A 952 -23.33 42.59 -10.61
CA GLY A 952 -24.20 43.61 -10.03
C GLY A 952 -25.19 43.06 -9.01
N ILE A 953 -26.01 43.95 -8.47
CA ILE A 953 -27.14 43.62 -7.61
C ILE A 953 -28.40 44.20 -8.22
N ARG A 954 -29.42 43.36 -8.35
CA ARG A 954 -30.78 43.74 -8.75
C ARG A 954 -31.66 43.87 -7.53
N ILE A 955 -32.36 45.00 -7.46
CA ILE A 955 -33.28 45.36 -6.39
C ILE A 955 -34.68 45.43 -7.01
N GLU A 956 -35.59 44.60 -6.53
CA GLU A 956 -36.99 44.54 -6.95
C GLU A 956 -37.88 45.06 -5.81
N PRO A 957 -38.27 46.34 -5.84
CA PRO A 957 -39.18 46.90 -4.84
C PRO A 957 -40.61 46.39 -5.09
N THR A 958 -41.32 46.07 -4.00
CA THR A 958 -42.77 45.88 -4.01
C THR A 958 -43.42 46.71 -2.90
N PHE A 959 -44.65 47.16 -3.15
CA PHE A 959 -45.34 48.11 -2.29
C PHE A 959 -46.52 47.46 -1.58
N TRP A 960 -46.70 47.78 -0.31
CA TRP A 960 -47.76 47.27 0.54
C TRP A 960 -48.43 48.44 1.28
N PHE A 961 -49.75 48.45 1.40
CA PHE A 961 -50.47 49.43 2.21
C PHE A 961 -50.84 48.84 3.57
N VAL A 962 -50.64 49.63 4.61
CA VAL A 962 -50.99 49.31 6.00
C VAL A 962 -51.80 50.47 6.60
N PRO A 963 -53.00 50.25 7.15
CA PRO A 963 -53.76 51.30 7.83
C PRO A 963 -53.01 51.87 9.04
N ARG A 964 -53.28 53.13 9.40
CA ARG A 964 -52.66 53.76 10.60
C ARG A 964 -53.03 53.04 11.91
N THR A 965 -54.15 52.32 11.93
CA THR A 965 -54.60 51.46 13.04
C THR A 965 -53.91 50.09 13.08
N GLY A 966 -52.89 49.85 12.25
CA GLY A 966 -52.24 48.55 12.10
C GLY A 966 -53.09 47.52 11.34
N GLY A 967 -52.68 46.25 11.43
CA GLY A 967 -53.26 45.11 10.71
C GLY A 967 -52.44 44.63 9.50
N GLU A 968 -52.94 43.60 8.82
CA GLU A 968 -52.19 42.89 7.77
C GLU A 968 -51.88 43.73 6.52
N PRO A 969 -50.60 43.81 6.07
CA PRO A 969 -50.21 44.49 4.85
C PRO A 969 -50.85 43.91 3.59
N ARG A 970 -51.41 44.79 2.74
CA ARG A 970 -52.07 44.45 1.46
C ARG A 970 -51.22 44.93 0.28
N GLN A 971 -51.00 44.11 -0.75
CA GLN A 971 -50.14 44.53 -1.86
C GLN A 971 -50.85 45.59 -2.72
N VAL A 972 -50.09 46.61 -3.12
CA VAL A 972 -50.61 47.77 -3.88
C VAL A 972 -49.75 48.06 -5.10
N ASP A 973 -50.39 48.60 -6.12
CA ASP A 973 -49.73 49.24 -7.26
C ASP A 973 -49.77 50.77 -7.02
N LEU A 974 -48.63 51.43 -7.25
CA LEU A 974 -48.49 52.88 -7.09
C LEU A 974 -48.57 53.58 -8.45
N TYR A 975 -49.26 54.71 -8.51
CA TYR A 975 -49.39 55.57 -9.69
C TYR A 975 -48.99 57.00 -9.33
N TYR A 976 -48.50 57.81 -10.28
CA TYR A 976 -48.16 59.22 -10.03
C TYR A 976 -48.37 60.10 -11.27
N ASP A 977 -48.51 61.40 -11.04
CA ASP A 977 -48.60 62.40 -12.12
C ASP A 977 -47.22 63.02 -12.43
N ALA A 978 -46.85 63.02 -13.71
CA ALA A 978 -45.67 63.75 -14.20
C ALA A 978 -46.08 65.13 -14.74
N SER A 979 -45.19 66.12 -14.63
CA SER A 979 -45.48 67.52 -14.95
C SER A 979 -45.69 67.77 -16.44
N GLY A 980 -46.95 67.67 -16.91
CA GLY A 980 -47.37 68.06 -18.25
C GLY A 980 -48.83 67.69 -18.55
N ASN A 981 -49.53 68.51 -19.34
CA ASN A 981 -50.91 68.23 -19.76
C ASN A 981 -50.97 66.99 -20.66
N GLY A 982 -51.29 65.84 -20.06
CA GLY A 982 -51.42 64.54 -20.73
C GLY A 982 -50.88 63.36 -19.93
N SER A 983 -50.06 63.60 -18.90
CA SER A 983 -49.31 62.56 -18.17
C SER A 983 -49.88 62.26 -16.77
N LYS A 984 -51.21 62.06 -16.68
CA LYS A 984 -51.86 61.59 -15.46
C LYS A 984 -51.70 60.07 -15.26
N MET A 985 -51.65 59.64 -13.99
CA MET A 985 -51.71 58.23 -13.56
C MET A 985 -50.67 57.30 -14.24
N ILE A 986 -49.39 57.66 -14.17
CA ILE A 986 -48.28 56.78 -14.58
C ILE A 986 -48.05 55.72 -13.50
N GLY A 987 -48.29 54.45 -13.82
CA GLY A 987 -48.00 53.33 -12.91
C GLY A 987 -46.49 53.09 -12.75
N VAL A 988 -46.03 52.91 -11.52
CA VAL A 988 -44.63 52.59 -11.18
C VAL A 988 -44.20 51.27 -11.84
N GLY A 989 -42.98 51.23 -12.37
CA GLY A 989 -42.41 50.11 -13.12
C GLY A 989 -42.90 49.98 -14.57
N SER A 990 -43.91 50.75 -14.98
CA SER A 990 -44.46 50.72 -16.35
C SER A 990 -43.47 51.21 -17.40
N ALA A 991 -43.76 50.94 -18.68
CA ALA A 991 -42.97 51.47 -19.79
C ALA A 991 -42.94 53.02 -19.81
N ARG A 992 -44.00 53.70 -19.36
CA ARG A 992 -44.04 55.17 -19.23
C ARG A 992 -43.19 55.67 -18.07
N ASP A 993 -43.23 55.01 -16.92
CA ASP A 993 -42.38 55.33 -15.76
C ASP A 993 -40.89 55.28 -16.15
N LYS A 994 -40.47 54.19 -16.80
CA LYS A 994 -39.10 54.00 -17.30
C LYS A 994 -38.63 55.06 -18.32
N MET A 995 -39.56 55.71 -19.03
CA MET A 995 -39.27 56.83 -19.95
C MET A 995 -39.33 58.21 -19.28
N THR A 996 -39.98 58.33 -18.12
CA THR A 996 -40.29 59.62 -17.48
C THR A 996 -39.11 60.15 -16.65
N TYR A 997 -38.34 59.26 -16.01
CA TYR A 997 -37.25 59.65 -15.12
C TYR A 997 -36.12 58.61 -15.10
N THR A 998 -34.91 59.04 -14.74
CA THR A 998 -33.73 58.17 -14.59
C THR A 998 -33.03 58.53 -13.28
N ARG A 999 -32.90 57.54 -12.38
CA ARG A 999 -32.27 57.73 -11.06
C ARG A 999 -30.75 57.60 -11.18
N THR A 1000 -30.03 58.58 -10.62
CA THR A 1000 -28.56 58.63 -10.60
C THR A 1000 -28.06 59.21 -9.27
N TYR A 1001 -27.08 58.57 -8.64
CA TYR A 1001 -26.43 59.08 -7.42
C TYR A 1001 -24.91 59.21 -7.59
N GLN A 1002 -24.22 59.88 -6.67
CA GLN A 1002 -22.75 59.95 -6.63
C GLN A 1002 -22.22 59.02 -5.53
N LEU A 1003 -21.29 58.11 -5.86
CA LEU A 1003 -20.76 57.15 -4.89
C LEU A 1003 -19.95 57.85 -3.78
N ALA A 1004 -18.97 58.65 -4.17
CA ALA A 1004 -18.22 59.52 -3.26
C ALA A 1004 -18.96 60.84 -3.01
N ASP A 1005 -20.23 60.77 -2.61
CA ASP A 1005 -20.93 61.93 -2.04
C ASP A 1005 -20.53 62.07 -0.55
N PRO A 1006 -20.17 63.28 -0.06
CA PRO A 1006 -19.78 63.45 1.34
C PRO A 1006 -20.84 63.00 2.37
N MET A 1007 -22.12 63.04 2.03
CA MET A 1007 -23.20 62.55 2.92
C MET A 1007 -23.10 61.02 3.14
N ARG A 1008 -22.44 60.30 2.23
CA ARG A 1008 -22.25 58.84 2.30
C ARG A 1008 -21.10 58.40 3.22
N ASN A 1009 -20.28 59.34 3.69
CA ASN A 1009 -19.24 59.09 4.72
C ASN A 1009 -18.31 57.89 4.41
N ILE A 1010 -18.11 57.58 3.11
CA ILE A 1010 -17.26 56.46 2.67
C ILE A 1010 -15.79 56.85 2.87
N PRO A 1011 -14.95 55.99 3.50
CA PRO A 1011 -13.54 56.28 3.70
C PRO A 1011 -12.80 56.57 2.38
N ASP A 1012 -12.01 57.65 2.34
CA ASP A 1012 -11.22 58.03 1.14
C ASP A 1012 -10.22 56.94 0.72
N ASP A 1013 -9.71 56.13 1.66
CA ASP A 1013 -8.84 54.99 1.33
C ASP A 1013 -9.59 53.78 0.72
N GLU A 1014 -10.87 53.59 1.05
CA GLU A 1014 -11.77 52.61 0.43
C GLU A 1014 -12.19 53.07 -0.99
N LEU A 1015 -12.40 54.37 -1.17
CA LEU A 1015 -12.61 54.98 -2.48
C LEU A 1015 -11.35 54.86 -3.35
N LYS A 1016 -10.14 55.11 -2.80
CA LYS A 1016 -8.86 54.91 -3.50
C LYS A 1016 -8.60 53.46 -3.87
N SER A 1017 -8.80 52.50 -2.96
CA SER A 1017 -8.53 51.08 -3.22
C SER A 1017 -9.42 50.57 -4.36
N THR A 1018 -10.71 50.90 -4.31
CA THR A 1018 -11.70 50.57 -5.34
C THR A 1018 -11.37 51.25 -6.67
N ALA A 1019 -11.05 52.55 -6.66
CA ALA A 1019 -10.66 53.28 -7.85
C ALA A 1019 -9.39 52.69 -8.48
N ASN A 1020 -8.39 52.32 -7.67
CA ASN A 1020 -7.17 51.68 -8.14
C ASN A 1020 -7.45 50.29 -8.74
N TYR A 1021 -8.41 49.54 -8.18
CA TYR A 1021 -8.86 48.30 -8.78
C TYR A 1021 -9.54 48.52 -10.14
N GLU A 1022 -10.51 49.44 -10.24
CA GLU A 1022 -11.17 49.77 -11.50
C GLU A 1022 -10.17 50.22 -12.57
N TYR A 1023 -9.23 51.10 -12.21
CA TYR A 1023 -8.24 51.65 -13.13
C TYR A 1023 -7.29 50.59 -13.70
N ASN A 1024 -6.87 49.59 -12.90
CA ASN A 1024 -5.88 48.60 -13.34
C ASN A 1024 -6.49 47.33 -13.92
N PHE A 1025 -7.66 46.88 -13.43
CA PHE A 1025 -8.24 45.56 -13.78
C PHE A 1025 -9.54 45.64 -14.59
N ILE A 1026 -10.37 46.68 -14.42
CA ILE A 1026 -11.65 46.83 -15.16
C ILE A 1026 -11.48 47.65 -16.44
N TRP A 1027 -10.55 48.61 -16.43
CA TRP A 1027 -10.23 49.45 -17.58
C TRP A 1027 -9.23 48.76 -18.52
N ASP A 1028 -9.29 49.12 -19.81
CA ASP A 1028 -8.31 48.67 -20.80
C ASP A 1028 -7.07 49.59 -20.90
N GLY A 1029 -6.07 49.16 -21.68
CA GLY A 1029 -4.83 49.90 -21.87
C GLY A 1029 -4.97 51.22 -22.62
N SER A 1030 -5.98 51.38 -23.48
CA SER A 1030 -6.28 52.62 -24.20
C SER A 1030 -6.93 53.65 -23.26
N GLN A 1031 -7.90 53.22 -22.46
CA GLN A 1031 -8.57 54.05 -21.46
C GLN A 1031 -7.58 54.62 -20.44
N ARG A 1032 -6.62 53.80 -19.95
CA ARG A 1032 -5.51 54.27 -19.08
C ARG A 1032 -4.58 55.28 -19.76
N GLN A 1033 -4.35 55.18 -21.07
CA GLN A 1033 -3.52 56.13 -21.81
C GLN A 1033 -4.23 57.49 -22.02
N GLU A 1034 -5.53 57.50 -22.29
CA GLU A 1034 -6.32 58.73 -22.45
C GLU A 1034 -6.52 59.50 -21.12
N LYS A 1035 -6.55 58.77 -20.00
CA LYS A 1035 -6.83 59.33 -18.67
C LYS A 1035 -5.88 58.79 -17.59
N PRO A 1036 -4.67 59.36 -17.44
CA PRO A 1036 -3.76 58.99 -16.37
C PRO A 1036 -4.40 59.14 -14.97
N TRP A 1037 -3.96 58.29 -14.03
CA TRP A 1037 -4.50 58.13 -12.67
C TRP A 1037 -5.06 59.40 -11.98
N PRO A 1038 -4.37 60.55 -11.89
CA PRO A 1038 -4.91 61.74 -11.21
C PRO A 1038 -6.17 62.32 -11.88
N LYS A 1039 -6.27 62.25 -13.22
CA LYS A 1039 -7.46 62.64 -13.97
C LYS A 1039 -8.58 61.62 -13.72
N PHE A 1040 -8.25 60.33 -13.78
CA PHE A 1040 -9.21 59.26 -13.48
C PHE A 1040 -9.80 59.39 -12.06
N TYR A 1041 -8.99 59.55 -11.01
CA TYR A 1041 -9.52 59.67 -9.63
C TYR A 1041 -10.40 60.92 -9.47
N THR A 1042 -10.02 62.03 -10.08
CA THR A 1042 -10.82 63.28 -10.08
C THR A 1042 -12.18 63.11 -10.79
N GLU A 1043 -12.26 62.29 -11.84
CA GLU A 1043 -13.51 61.92 -12.51
C GLU A 1043 -14.31 60.86 -11.71
N TYR A 1044 -13.62 59.90 -11.07
CA TYR A 1044 -14.20 58.82 -10.26
C TYR A 1044 -14.99 59.37 -9.07
N VAL A 1045 -14.41 60.27 -8.26
CA VAL A 1045 -15.10 60.82 -7.08
C VAL A 1045 -16.28 61.75 -7.44
N LYS A 1046 -16.31 62.26 -8.68
CA LYS A 1046 -17.41 63.09 -9.22
C LYS A 1046 -18.39 62.29 -10.08
N ARG A 1047 -18.26 60.96 -10.11
CA ARG A 1047 -19.04 60.10 -10.99
C ARG A 1047 -20.49 59.97 -10.51
N LYS A 1048 -21.43 60.42 -11.33
CA LYS A 1048 -22.84 60.05 -11.21
C LYS A 1048 -23.08 58.68 -11.83
N THR A 1049 -23.43 57.70 -11.01
CA THR A 1049 -23.79 56.34 -11.40
C THR A 1049 -25.30 56.26 -11.62
N LYS A 1050 -25.73 55.78 -12.80
CA LYS A 1050 -27.14 55.46 -13.09
C LYS A 1050 -27.51 54.14 -12.41
N ILE A 1051 -28.61 54.15 -11.68
CA ILE A 1051 -29.11 52.99 -10.91
C ILE A 1051 -30.44 52.46 -11.42
N GLY A 1052 -31.34 53.30 -11.94
CA GLY A 1052 -32.66 52.86 -12.35
C GLY A 1052 -33.37 53.76 -13.35
N TYR A 1053 -34.41 53.21 -13.97
CA TYR A 1053 -35.35 53.92 -14.84
C TYR A 1053 -36.71 53.94 -14.17
N GLY A 1054 -37.27 55.13 -13.95
CA GLY A 1054 -38.47 55.29 -13.13
C GLY A 1054 -38.29 54.86 -11.68
N TYR A 1055 -39.39 54.46 -11.04
CA TYR A 1055 -39.48 54.05 -9.63
C TYR A 1055 -39.52 52.52 -9.44
N GLY A 1056 -39.55 51.75 -10.52
CA GLY A 1056 -39.45 50.28 -10.48
C GLY A 1056 -38.06 49.75 -10.13
N SER A 1057 -37.75 48.54 -10.60
CA SER A 1057 -36.50 47.82 -10.31
C SER A 1057 -35.23 48.63 -10.59
N GLU A 1058 -34.23 48.40 -9.76
CA GLU A 1058 -32.95 49.10 -9.73
C GLU A 1058 -31.80 48.10 -9.90
N ILE A 1059 -30.71 48.56 -10.52
CA ILE A 1059 -29.52 47.75 -10.82
C ILE A 1059 -28.28 48.52 -10.35
N LEU A 1060 -27.69 48.04 -9.26
CA LEU A 1060 -26.36 48.46 -8.84
C LEU A 1060 -25.34 47.64 -9.63
N GLY A 1061 -24.79 48.19 -10.71
CA GLY A 1061 -23.62 47.61 -11.38
C GLY A 1061 -22.32 47.94 -10.62
N TYR A 1062 -21.19 47.41 -11.08
CA TYR A 1062 -19.86 47.57 -10.46
C TYR A 1062 -19.42 49.01 -10.07
N LYS A 1063 -20.09 50.06 -10.58
CA LYS A 1063 -19.85 51.49 -10.26
C LYS A 1063 -20.55 52.00 -9.00
N GLY A 1064 -21.39 51.17 -8.37
CA GLY A 1064 -22.14 51.50 -7.14
C GLY A 1064 -21.68 50.71 -5.90
N ARG A 1065 -20.43 50.25 -5.91
CA ARG A 1065 -19.82 49.43 -4.86
C ARG A 1065 -18.39 49.86 -4.59
N THR A 1066 -17.84 49.41 -3.47
CA THR A 1066 -16.42 49.47 -3.13
C THR A 1066 -15.84 48.06 -2.89
N LEU A 1067 -14.53 48.00 -2.64
CA LEU A 1067 -13.80 46.81 -2.28
C LEU A 1067 -13.19 46.92 -0.89
N ILE A 1068 -13.61 45.99 -0.02
CA ILE A 1068 -13.32 45.99 1.42
C ILE A 1068 -12.79 44.63 1.89
N GLY A 1069 -12.26 43.82 0.97
CA GLY A 1069 -11.69 42.51 1.30
C GLY A 1069 -10.45 42.59 2.19
N PRO A 1070 -10.10 41.48 2.89
CA PRO A 1070 -9.12 41.48 3.97
C PRO A 1070 -7.73 41.94 3.51
N THR A 1071 -7.13 42.83 4.30
CA THR A 1071 -5.76 43.35 4.10
C THR A 1071 -4.71 42.61 4.93
N GLN A 1072 -5.12 41.97 6.02
CA GLN A 1072 -4.30 41.02 6.78
C GLN A 1072 -4.48 39.63 6.15
N ILE A 1073 -3.49 39.20 5.37
CA ILE A 1073 -3.54 37.93 4.61
C ILE A 1073 -2.21 37.16 4.67
N PRO A 1074 -2.23 35.84 4.51
CA PRO A 1074 -1.02 35.01 4.39
C PRO A 1074 -0.16 35.45 3.20
N GLN A 1075 1.17 35.42 3.34
CA GLN A 1075 2.13 35.92 2.34
C GLN A 1075 2.01 35.31 0.93
N ARG A 1076 1.36 34.15 0.78
CA ARG A 1076 1.15 33.46 -0.51
C ARG A 1076 -0.18 33.80 -1.19
N VAL A 1077 -1.05 34.59 -0.56
CA VAL A 1077 -2.34 35.01 -1.11
C VAL A 1077 -2.16 36.29 -1.93
N ASN A 1078 -2.78 36.38 -3.10
CA ASN A 1078 -2.74 37.58 -3.93
C ASN A 1078 -3.54 38.72 -3.25
N PRO A 1079 -2.94 39.88 -2.92
CA PRO A 1079 -3.65 41.00 -2.32
C PRO A 1079 -4.80 41.54 -3.17
N THR A 1080 -4.78 41.31 -4.49
CA THR A 1080 -5.84 41.70 -5.41
C THR A 1080 -7.07 40.80 -5.30
N GLU A 1081 -6.87 39.48 -5.15
CA GLU A 1081 -7.95 38.51 -4.95
C GLU A 1081 -8.55 38.69 -3.54
N ALA A 1082 -7.69 38.88 -2.53
CA ALA A 1082 -8.12 39.24 -1.19
C ALA A 1082 -8.98 40.51 -1.18
N LEU A 1083 -8.47 41.63 -1.72
CA LEU A 1083 -9.22 42.90 -1.79
C LEU A 1083 -10.52 42.78 -2.58
N ARG A 1084 -10.54 42.06 -3.72
CA ARG A 1084 -11.74 41.94 -4.57
C ARG A 1084 -12.84 41.07 -3.94
N SER A 1085 -12.49 40.18 -3.01
CA SER A 1085 -13.35 39.09 -2.51
C SER A 1085 -14.57 39.54 -1.69
N VAL A 1086 -14.51 40.72 -1.08
CA VAL A 1086 -15.62 41.31 -0.30
C VAL A 1086 -15.98 42.66 -0.89
N GLN A 1087 -17.25 42.84 -1.22
CA GLN A 1087 -17.78 44.03 -1.87
C GLN A 1087 -18.79 44.73 -0.96
N HIS A 1088 -18.69 46.06 -0.82
CA HIS A 1088 -19.66 46.88 -0.09
C HIS A 1088 -20.51 47.64 -1.11
N TRP A 1089 -21.83 47.43 -1.11
CA TRP A 1089 -22.75 48.00 -2.08
C TRP A 1089 -23.52 49.17 -1.48
N TYR A 1090 -23.68 50.25 -2.25
CA TYR A 1090 -24.37 51.46 -1.82
C TYR A 1090 -25.54 51.77 -2.77
N GLY A 1091 -26.73 51.99 -2.21
CA GLY A 1091 -27.94 52.30 -2.98
C GLY A 1091 -28.59 53.65 -2.63
N GLU A 1092 -29.69 53.96 -3.32
CA GLU A 1092 -30.53 55.14 -3.10
C GLU A 1092 -31.95 54.92 -3.64
N TYR A 1093 -32.93 54.78 -2.74
CA TYR A 1093 -34.31 54.52 -3.15
C TYR A 1093 -35.30 55.52 -2.56
N HIS A 1094 -36.31 55.86 -3.36
CA HIS A 1094 -37.47 56.65 -2.95
C HIS A 1094 -38.68 56.23 -3.78
N ILE A 1095 -39.88 56.41 -3.22
CA ILE A 1095 -41.15 56.31 -3.94
C ILE A 1095 -41.50 57.67 -4.61
N PRO A 1096 -42.51 57.75 -5.50
CA PRO A 1096 -42.95 59.02 -6.07
C PRO A 1096 -43.38 60.01 -4.99
N SER A 1097 -43.19 61.32 -5.25
CA SER A 1097 -43.51 62.37 -4.27
C SER A 1097 -44.97 62.36 -3.80
N ALA A 1098 -45.93 62.23 -4.71
CA ALA A 1098 -47.36 62.11 -4.37
C ALA A 1098 -47.93 60.89 -5.12
N PRO A 1099 -47.90 59.69 -4.51
CA PRO A 1099 -48.35 58.46 -5.15
C PRO A 1099 -49.84 58.21 -4.87
N TYR A 1100 -50.61 57.96 -5.91
CA TYR A 1100 -51.94 57.37 -5.80
C TYR A 1100 -51.80 55.85 -5.57
N ILE A 1101 -52.54 55.31 -4.60
CA ILE A 1101 -52.37 53.94 -4.10
C ILE A 1101 -53.60 53.10 -4.47
N LEU A 1102 -53.44 52.04 -5.27
CA LEU A 1102 -54.53 51.11 -5.61
C LEU A 1102 -54.21 49.68 -5.15
N PRO A 1103 -55.22 48.86 -4.77
CA PRO A 1103 -55.04 47.43 -4.60
C PRO A 1103 -54.40 46.79 -5.84
N LYS A 1104 -53.40 45.93 -5.64
CA LYS A 1104 -52.62 45.36 -6.75
C LYS A 1104 -53.48 44.61 -7.76
N GLY A 1105 -53.24 44.84 -9.04
CA GLY A 1105 -54.01 44.27 -10.15
C GLY A 1105 -55.29 45.03 -10.49
N THR A 1106 -55.56 46.17 -9.85
CA THR A 1106 -56.65 47.07 -10.26
C THR A 1106 -56.43 47.57 -11.68
N GLY A 1107 -57.26 47.12 -12.62
CA GLY A 1107 -57.13 47.49 -14.03
C GLY A 1107 -57.56 48.94 -14.27
N ILE A 1108 -56.61 49.88 -14.22
CA ILE A 1108 -56.86 51.33 -14.15
C ILE A 1108 -57.72 51.88 -15.31
N GLU A 1109 -57.65 51.31 -16.51
CA GLU A 1109 -58.52 51.70 -17.64
C GLU A 1109 -60.01 51.40 -17.36
N ARG A 1110 -60.30 50.28 -16.67
CA ARG A 1110 -61.67 49.92 -16.26
C ARG A 1110 -62.15 50.77 -15.09
N LEU A 1111 -61.23 51.25 -14.24
CA LEU A 1111 -61.53 52.21 -13.17
C LEU A 1111 -61.85 53.59 -13.79
N ALA A 1112 -61.01 54.11 -14.69
CA ALA A 1112 -61.27 55.35 -15.41
C ALA A 1112 -62.60 55.31 -16.17
N ALA A 1113 -62.92 54.19 -16.84
CA ALA A 1113 -64.20 54.01 -17.53
C ALA A 1113 -65.43 54.08 -16.59
N ARG A 1114 -65.30 53.69 -15.31
CA ARG A 1114 -66.35 53.82 -14.28
C ARG A 1114 -66.59 55.28 -13.90
N TYR A 1115 -65.54 56.09 -13.86
CA TYR A 1115 -65.55 57.49 -13.40
C TYR A 1115 -65.55 58.52 -14.55
N GLY A 1116 -65.98 58.13 -15.75
CA GLY A 1116 -66.19 59.06 -16.88
C GLY A 1116 -64.95 59.34 -17.75
N GLY A 1117 -63.90 58.54 -17.63
CA GLY A 1117 -62.71 58.57 -18.48
C GLY A 1117 -61.53 59.40 -17.94
N ILE A 1118 -61.68 60.01 -16.77
CA ILE A 1118 -60.62 60.71 -16.03
C ILE A 1118 -60.55 60.08 -14.64
N LEU A 1119 -59.35 60.03 -14.06
CA LEU A 1119 -59.15 59.81 -12.63
C LEU A 1119 -58.41 60.99 -12.02
N ASP A 1120 -58.71 61.32 -10.76
CA ASP A 1120 -58.02 62.38 -10.01
C ASP A 1120 -57.54 61.98 -8.61
N GLY A 1121 -57.92 60.81 -8.11
CA GLY A 1121 -57.46 60.25 -6.84
C GLY A 1121 -58.45 60.40 -5.69
N ASP A 1122 -59.61 61.01 -5.89
CA ASP A 1122 -60.69 61.07 -4.89
C ASP A 1122 -61.73 59.93 -5.03
N GLU A 1123 -61.52 59.01 -5.96
CA GLU A 1123 -62.32 57.79 -6.12
C GLU A 1123 -62.11 56.80 -4.94
N THR A 1124 -63.18 56.09 -4.56
CA THR A 1124 -63.24 55.23 -3.36
C THR A 1124 -62.26 54.05 -3.34
N GLU A 1125 -61.72 53.69 -4.49
CA GLU A 1125 -60.78 52.59 -4.68
C GLU A 1125 -59.34 52.99 -4.33
N PHE A 1126 -59.03 54.30 -4.24
CA PHE A 1126 -57.72 54.79 -3.82
C PHE A 1126 -57.57 54.75 -2.29
N LEU A 1127 -56.50 54.12 -1.83
CA LEU A 1127 -56.22 53.93 -0.41
C LEU A 1127 -55.56 55.18 0.20
N LYS A 1128 -56.08 55.64 1.33
CA LYS A 1128 -55.65 56.83 2.10
C LYS A 1128 -55.73 56.50 3.61
N GLY A 1129 -55.09 57.30 4.48
CA GLY A 1129 -55.19 57.15 5.94
C GLY A 1129 -54.24 56.10 6.55
N GLY A 1130 -53.03 55.94 6.01
CA GLY A 1130 -52.10 54.91 6.45
C GLY A 1130 -50.67 55.09 5.93
N TYR A 1131 -50.05 53.97 5.58
CA TYR A 1131 -48.64 53.88 5.25
C TYR A 1131 -48.38 53.03 4.01
N ILE A 1132 -47.37 53.42 3.23
CA ILE A 1132 -46.79 52.63 2.13
C ILE A 1132 -45.52 51.95 2.67
N LEU A 1133 -45.58 50.65 2.87
CA LEU A 1133 -44.44 49.81 3.24
C LEU A 1133 -43.71 49.35 1.96
N VAL A 1134 -42.41 49.66 1.89
CA VAL A 1134 -41.51 49.23 0.82
C VAL A 1134 -40.82 47.93 1.21
N ASN A 1135 -41.00 46.89 0.39
CA ASN A 1135 -40.38 45.57 0.52
C ASN A 1135 -39.36 45.35 -0.62
N PHE A 1136 -38.16 44.84 -0.32
CA PHE A 1136 -37.08 44.61 -1.29
C PHE A 1136 -36.80 43.11 -1.52
N GLY A 1137 -36.87 42.68 -2.78
CA GLY A 1137 -36.13 41.51 -3.26
C GLY A 1137 -34.73 41.93 -3.71
N LEU A 1138 -33.68 41.28 -3.20
CA LEU A 1138 -32.27 41.56 -3.50
C LEU A 1138 -31.59 40.31 -4.08
N TYR A 1139 -30.98 40.44 -5.26
CA TYR A 1139 -30.36 39.32 -6.00
C TYR A 1139 -29.04 39.71 -6.66
N THR A 1140 -28.07 38.79 -6.73
CA THR A 1140 -26.84 39.00 -7.54
C THR A 1140 -27.10 38.74 -9.03
N LEU A 1141 -26.49 39.59 -9.86
CA LEU A 1141 -26.45 39.52 -11.32
C LEU A 1141 -25.08 39.05 -11.79
N ARG A 1142 -25.03 38.30 -12.90
CA ARG A 1142 -23.79 37.84 -13.54
C ARG A 1142 -23.78 38.10 -15.06
N ASN A 1143 -22.59 38.20 -15.66
CA ASN A 1143 -22.37 38.29 -17.11
C ASN A 1143 -23.04 39.48 -17.83
N SER A 1144 -23.34 40.57 -17.10
CA SER A 1144 -24.17 41.71 -17.56
C SER A 1144 -25.64 41.39 -17.86
N ASP A 1145 -26.12 40.17 -17.57
CA ASP A 1145 -27.53 39.81 -17.78
C ASP A 1145 -28.37 40.29 -16.60
N VAL A 1146 -29.19 41.30 -16.88
CA VAL A 1146 -30.02 42.00 -15.89
C VAL A 1146 -31.19 41.19 -15.37
N GLU A 1147 -31.58 40.08 -16.01
CA GLU A 1147 -32.66 39.20 -15.55
C GLU A 1147 -32.13 37.94 -14.83
N THR A 1148 -30.81 37.72 -14.79
CA THR A 1148 -30.22 36.68 -13.92
C THR A 1148 -30.53 36.95 -12.45
N LYS A 1149 -30.62 35.87 -11.66
CA LYS A 1149 -30.68 35.91 -10.20
C LYS A 1149 -29.87 34.73 -9.68
N VAL A 1150 -28.61 34.94 -9.35
CA VAL A 1150 -27.69 33.85 -8.98
C VAL A 1150 -27.84 33.51 -7.50
N LEU A 1151 -27.56 34.48 -6.63
CA LEU A 1151 -27.83 34.43 -5.19
C LEU A 1151 -28.99 35.36 -4.84
N GLY A 1152 -29.70 35.09 -3.74
CA GLY A 1152 -30.75 35.96 -3.22
C GLY A 1152 -30.71 36.10 -1.71
N TYR A 1153 -30.93 37.32 -1.21
CA TYR A 1153 -31.05 37.61 0.22
C TYR A 1153 -32.25 36.86 0.87
N LYS A 1154 -33.23 36.50 0.03
CA LYS A 1154 -34.24 35.48 0.30
C LYS A 1154 -34.24 34.47 -0.86
N ALA A 1155 -33.44 33.43 -0.70
CA ALA A 1155 -33.37 32.29 -1.61
C ALA A 1155 -34.48 31.25 -1.29
N PRO A 1156 -34.60 30.16 -2.07
CA PRO A 1156 -35.50 29.04 -1.76
C PRO A 1156 -35.15 28.30 -0.46
N ILE A 1157 -33.86 28.32 -0.06
CA ILE A 1157 -33.36 27.61 1.13
C ILE A 1157 -32.96 28.62 2.22
N ALA A 1158 -31.93 29.44 1.98
CA ALA A 1158 -31.51 30.47 2.93
C ALA A 1158 -32.38 31.73 2.84
N ASN A 1159 -32.81 32.24 3.99
CA ASN A 1159 -33.49 33.53 4.12
C ASN A 1159 -32.67 34.43 5.06
N MET A 1160 -31.72 35.20 4.50
CA MET A 1160 -30.74 35.93 5.30
C MET A 1160 -31.39 36.99 6.20
N TRP A 1161 -32.49 37.62 5.75
CA TRP A 1161 -33.34 38.45 6.62
C TRP A 1161 -33.78 37.74 7.92
N SER A 1162 -34.03 36.42 7.86
CA SER A 1162 -34.40 35.62 9.03
C SER A 1162 -33.20 35.07 9.81
N ILE A 1163 -32.03 34.91 9.18
CA ILE A 1163 -30.78 34.50 9.82
C ILE A 1163 -30.26 35.65 10.71
N GLU A 1164 -30.23 36.86 10.15
CA GLU A 1164 -29.88 38.10 10.85
C GLU A 1164 -30.95 38.49 11.89
N GLY A 1165 -32.17 37.96 11.79
CA GLY A 1165 -33.23 38.17 12.78
C GLY A 1165 -34.03 39.46 12.57
N GLN A 1166 -34.52 39.70 11.36
CA GLN A 1166 -35.48 40.76 11.05
C GLN A 1166 -36.77 40.60 11.87
N LEU A 1167 -37.34 41.73 12.29
CA LEU A 1167 -38.59 41.76 13.03
C LEU A 1167 -39.73 41.18 12.20
N THR A 1168 -40.52 40.28 12.79
CA THR A 1168 -41.74 39.73 12.19
C THR A 1168 -43.00 40.52 12.60
N SER A 1169 -42.91 41.31 13.67
CA SER A 1169 -43.96 42.24 14.10
C SER A 1169 -43.40 43.30 15.05
N ALA A 1170 -44.17 44.39 15.25
CA ALA A 1170 -43.96 45.37 16.30
C ALA A 1170 -45.27 46.10 16.63
N SER A 1171 -45.26 46.89 17.70
CA SER A 1171 -46.33 47.85 18.01
C SER A 1171 -45.80 49.28 18.10
N ASP A 1172 -46.67 50.25 17.84
CA ASP A 1172 -46.36 51.67 18.00
C ASP A 1172 -46.69 52.20 19.41
N LEU A 1173 -46.47 53.50 19.62
CA LEU A 1173 -46.76 54.20 20.88
C LEU A 1173 -48.26 54.26 21.25
N TRP A 1174 -49.17 53.88 20.34
CA TRP A 1174 -50.61 53.77 20.57
C TRP A 1174 -51.08 52.32 20.71
N SER A 1175 -50.15 51.36 20.73
CA SER A 1175 -50.41 49.92 20.75
C SER A 1175 -51.11 49.38 19.48
N ASN A 1176 -51.06 50.08 18.35
CA ASN A 1176 -51.43 49.47 17.07
C ASN A 1176 -50.36 48.43 16.71
N SER A 1177 -50.78 47.28 16.18
CA SER A 1177 -49.87 46.17 15.84
C SER A 1177 -49.64 46.06 14.33
N PHE A 1178 -48.39 45.86 13.96
CA PHE A 1178 -47.92 45.74 12.58
C PHE A 1178 -47.20 44.40 12.40
N SER A 1179 -47.54 43.66 11.35
CA SER A 1179 -46.86 42.42 10.93
C SER A 1179 -45.94 42.70 9.73
N PHE A 1180 -44.80 42.01 9.70
CA PHE A 1180 -43.73 42.24 8.73
C PHE A 1180 -43.29 40.94 8.05
N ARG A 1181 -42.61 41.11 6.92
CA ARG A 1181 -42.20 40.06 5.99
C ARG A 1181 -40.74 40.27 5.63
N SER A 1182 -40.03 39.18 5.33
CA SER A 1182 -38.62 39.24 4.93
C SER A 1182 -38.42 40.22 3.76
N GLY A 1183 -37.57 41.23 3.97
CA GLY A 1183 -37.33 42.31 3.02
C GLY A 1183 -38.13 43.59 3.25
N ASP A 1184 -38.97 43.69 4.29
CA ASP A 1184 -39.67 44.93 4.62
C ASP A 1184 -38.68 45.98 5.19
N VAL A 1185 -38.47 47.08 4.47
CA VAL A 1185 -37.43 48.07 4.80
C VAL A 1185 -37.99 49.30 5.52
N ILE A 1186 -39.03 49.93 4.98
CA ILE A 1186 -39.45 51.27 5.43
C ILE A 1186 -40.92 51.56 5.17
N PHE A 1187 -41.58 52.14 6.18
CA PHE A 1187 -42.89 52.77 6.08
C PHE A 1187 -42.71 54.22 5.60
N TYR A 1188 -43.44 54.61 4.56
CA TYR A 1188 -43.70 56.01 4.18
C TYR A 1188 -45.14 56.39 4.54
N GLU A 1189 -45.40 57.67 4.80
CA GLU A 1189 -46.77 58.15 5.01
C GLU A 1189 -47.55 58.27 3.69
N SER A 1190 -48.78 57.73 3.63
CA SER A 1190 -49.60 57.78 2.40
C SER A 1190 -50.14 59.18 2.09
N ASP A 1191 -50.39 59.96 3.14
CA ASP A 1191 -51.19 61.18 3.05
C ASP A 1191 -50.31 62.45 2.95
N PHE A 1192 -48.99 62.30 3.14
CA PHE A 1192 -48.02 63.39 3.19
C PHE A 1192 -46.84 63.16 2.26
N SER A 1193 -46.43 64.24 1.60
CA SER A 1193 -45.41 64.30 0.56
C SER A 1193 -44.31 65.28 0.93
N VAL A 1194 -43.09 65.05 0.43
CA VAL A 1194 -42.02 66.06 0.38
C VAL A 1194 -42.49 67.41 -0.19
N ARG A 1195 -43.53 67.43 -1.03
CA ARG A 1195 -44.15 68.68 -1.52
C ARG A 1195 -44.85 69.46 -0.41
N ASN A 1196 -45.51 68.80 0.54
CA ASN A 1196 -46.20 69.46 1.66
C ASN A 1196 -45.20 70.26 2.52
N ASP A 1197 -44.02 69.69 2.76
CA ASP A 1197 -42.98 70.29 3.60
C ASP A 1197 -42.37 71.55 2.95
N TYR A 1198 -42.05 71.48 1.65
CA TYR A 1198 -41.46 72.63 0.93
C TYR A 1198 -42.47 73.68 0.45
N GLU A 1199 -43.76 73.34 0.27
CA GLU A 1199 -44.81 74.31 -0.09
C GLU A 1199 -45.39 75.08 1.11
N GLY A 1200 -45.02 74.73 2.35
CA GLY A 1200 -45.37 75.49 3.56
C GLY A 1200 -46.86 75.52 3.91
N ARG A 1201 -47.66 74.61 3.34
CA ARG A 1201 -49.11 74.52 3.58
C ARG A 1201 -49.42 73.66 4.80
N GLY A 1202 -49.46 74.30 5.97
CA GLY A 1202 -50.01 73.71 7.19
C GLY A 1202 -51.49 73.31 7.03
N ARG A 1203 -51.95 72.44 7.95
CA ARG A 1203 -53.31 71.87 8.08
C ARG A 1203 -54.41 72.55 7.26
N LYS A 1204 -55.11 71.74 6.47
CA LYS A 1204 -56.58 71.74 6.53
C LYS A 1204 -57.00 70.52 7.35
N GLU A 1205 -57.98 70.74 8.21
CA GLU A 1205 -58.63 69.75 9.07
C GLU A 1205 -59.84 69.14 8.36
#